data_AF-A0A151SY36-F1
#
_entry.id   AF-A0A151SY36-F1
#
_cell.length_a   1.000
_cell.length_b   1.000
_cell.length_c   1.000
_cell.angle_alpha   90.00
_cell.angle_beta   90.00
_cell.angle_gamma   90.00
#
_symmetry.space_group_name_H-M   'P 1'
#
loop_
_entity.id
_entity.type
_entity.pdbx_description
1 polymer ?
#
loop_
_entity_poly.entity_id
_entity_poly.type
_entity_poly.pdbx_seq_one_letter_code
_entity_poly.pdbx_strand_id
1 'polypeptide(L)'
;MIHFDSRPAPAEDVKEVRLAEGKTVKIGVSLAKEDKEGLLTVLKSNVSAFAWSASDMPGIDPDFLCHRLMVDPNAKPVIQKRRKFGEDKRKAIAEETKKLLVAGHIREIQYPTWLADVVMVRKSNGNWRMCTDFTNLNKACPKDSYPLPNIDCLVDNASRYELLSFMDAYSGYNQIMMHPADEDKTAFIADQATYCYKVMPFGLKNAGATYQRLMDKVLADQLGRNVEAYVDDMVVKSPSVSRHFSDLQESFDTLARYQLKLNPAKCSFGVQAGKFLRFLLTHRGIEANPDKCSAIINMRSPAMIKEAQQLTGRMASLSRFLSKAADKSLPLFQCLRKNDRFAWTEECEKAFGELKQALTSPPILTKPQTDLPLLVYLSASESAVSTVLVQERGNSQLPIYFVSRVLQGAEVHYQKIEKLALTIVIIAWKLRHYFHSYEMVIRTDHPIRQVLQKPDLAGRMMKWSIELSEFAIRYEPRGAIRAQVLADFLVELTPSAEEDSFEESKWILSVDGASNLGGSGVGIVLEDLGCILLEQSLRFEFRASNNQAEYEALLAGIALAKEMGATSLSARSDSQLVTGQVAGTFQAKDPQLARYLEKVKVLSAGFTKFSLNHVPRKQNSRVDLLSKLASTKKPGATRPVIQETLTQPSINEAQGNVLFIQEELDSWMGPYIAYLTRGELPEDKREASLVQRESVRFVVINERLYRRGFSSPLLRCLTMSQAQRVMDEVHSEMCGSHIGGRALVYKVARAGYFWPSLRNDCVNWVQKCDGCQRHATLHHSPTERLHSILSPWPFHKWGIDILGPFTIAVRQLKFLIVAVDYFSKWIEAEPVATISAEKVRAFLWRNIVCRYGVPQVLVYDNGTQFGVQESAISVKGSASE
;
A
#
# COMPACT_ATOMS: atom_id res chain seq x y z
N MET A 1 -0.69 -33.74 -24.56
CA MET A 1 -0.03 -34.63 -23.58
C MET A 1 1.47 -34.57 -23.81
N ILE A 2 2.20 -33.84 -22.96
CA ILE A 2 3.68 -33.83 -22.95
C ILE A 2 4.09 -34.75 -21.81
N HIS A 3 4.87 -35.78 -22.14
CA HIS A 3 5.30 -36.86 -21.24
C HIS A 3 5.98 -36.34 -19.96
N PHE A 4 5.64 -36.98 -18.84
CA PHE A 4 6.12 -36.71 -17.46
C PHE A 4 7.64 -36.94 -17.26
N ASP A 5 8.34 -37.57 -18.20
CA ASP A 5 9.75 -38.01 -18.06
C ASP A 5 10.81 -36.91 -18.27
N SER A 6 10.40 -35.65 -18.42
CA SER A 6 11.31 -34.52 -18.69
C SER A 6 11.26 -33.42 -17.61
N ARG A 7 10.93 -33.77 -16.36
CA ARG A 7 11.21 -32.88 -15.22
C ARG A 7 12.67 -33.11 -14.80
N PRO A 8 13.58 -32.12 -14.91
CA PRO A 8 14.90 -32.25 -14.32
C PRO A 8 14.78 -32.48 -12.81
N ALA A 9 15.73 -33.23 -12.26
CA ALA A 9 15.79 -33.55 -10.85
C ALA A 9 15.85 -32.26 -9.97
N PRO A 10 15.54 -32.33 -8.65
CA PRO A 10 15.32 -31.19 -7.74
C PRO A 10 16.44 -30.15 -7.59
N ALA A 11 17.58 -30.41 -8.19
CA ALA A 11 18.65 -29.53 -8.58
C ALA A 11 19.36 -30.30 -9.71
N GLU A 12 20.03 -29.62 -10.63
CA GLU A 12 20.88 -30.38 -11.55
C GLU A 12 21.87 -31.21 -10.74
N ASP A 13 22.02 -32.50 -11.09
CA ASP A 13 23.04 -33.32 -10.46
C ASP A 13 24.39 -32.64 -10.68
N VAL A 14 25.13 -32.47 -9.59
CA VAL A 14 26.46 -31.86 -9.61
C VAL A 14 27.51 -32.93 -9.37
N LYS A 15 28.58 -32.88 -10.13
CA LYS A 15 29.74 -33.75 -9.97
C LYS A 15 30.87 -32.99 -9.31
N GLU A 16 31.51 -33.60 -8.32
CA GLU A 16 32.75 -33.07 -7.76
C GLU A 16 33.91 -33.28 -8.75
N VAL A 17 34.63 -32.21 -9.04
CA VAL A 17 35.80 -32.22 -9.92
C VAL A 17 37.00 -31.67 -9.16
N ARG A 18 38.16 -32.30 -9.37
CA ARG A 18 39.43 -31.90 -8.76
C ARG A 18 40.05 -30.75 -9.54
N LEU A 19 40.37 -29.66 -8.83
CA LEU A 19 41.14 -28.54 -9.36
C LEU A 19 42.64 -28.73 -9.10
N ALA A 20 43.00 -29.26 -7.93
CA ALA A 20 44.35 -29.63 -7.51
C ALA A 20 44.30 -30.73 -6.43
N GLU A 21 45.44 -31.18 -5.91
CA GLU A 21 45.48 -32.18 -4.83
C GLU A 21 44.67 -31.71 -3.60
N GLY A 22 43.70 -32.54 -3.19
CA GLY A 22 42.82 -32.23 -2.05
C GLY A 22 41.79 -31.10 -2.28
N LYS A 23 41.76 -30.48 -3.47
CA LYS A 23 40.93 -29.30 -3.77
C LYS A 23 39.85 -29.63 -4.80
N THR A 24 38.60 -29.75 -4.35
CA THR A 24 37.45 -30.09 -5.19
C THR A 24 36.38 -29.00 -5.22
N VAL A 25 35.66 -28.90 -6.33
CA VAL A 25 34.48 -28.03 -6.51
C VAL A 25 33.38 -28.79 -7.25
N LYS A 26 32.14 -28.28 -7.19
CA LYS A 26 30.97 -28.90 -7.83
C LYS A 26 30.66 -28.24 -9.17
N ILE A 27 30.43 -29.05 -10.20
CA ILE A 27 30.09 -28.62 -11.56
C ILE A 27 28.83 -29.36 -12.05
N GLY A 28 27.99 -28.71 -12.85
CA GLY A 28 26.83 -29.34 -13.49
C GLY A 28 27.18 -30.55 -14.34
N VAL A 29 26.35 -31.59 -14.28
CA VAL A 29 26.54 -32.85 -15.05
C VAL A 29 26.06 -32.71 -16.50
N SER A 30 25.15 -31.78 -16.79
CA SER A 30 24.49 -31.61 -18.09
C SER A 30 25.29 -30.79 -19.10
N LEU A 31 26.45 -30.27 -18.71
CA LEU A 31 27.38 -29.58 -19.60
C LEU A 31 27.97 -30.55 -20.64
N ALA A 32 28.07 -30.09 -21.89
CA ALA A 32 28.79 -30.81 -22.94
C ALA A 32 30.28 -30.97 -22.55
N LYS A 33 30.95 -31.98 -23.13
CA LYS A 33 32.35 -32.29 -22.79
C LYS A 33 33.28 -31.09 -23.04
N GLU A 34 33.11 -30.40 -24.16
CA GLU A 34 33.91 -29.23 -24.55
C GLU A 34 33.70 -28.05 -23.59
N ASP A 35 32.44 -27.74 -23.28
CA ASP A 35 32.08 -26.67 -22.34
C ASP A 35 32.61 -26.94 -20.92
N LYS A 36 32.62 -28.22 -20.52
CA LYS A 36 33.17 -28.65 -19.24
C LYS A 36 34.67 -28.42 -19.15
N GLU A 37 35.41 -28.65 -20.22
CA GLU A 37 36.85 -28.36 -20.28
C GLU A 37 37.13 -26.86 -20.23
N GLY A 38 36.33 -26.05 -20.93
CA GLY A 38 36.38 -24.59 -20.85
C GLY A 38 36.15 -24.07 -19.42
N LEU A 39 35.07 -24.53 -18.77
CA LEU A 39 34.76 -24.18 -17.38
C LEU A 39 35.86 -24.60 -16.40
N LEU A 40 36.41 -25.81 -16.58
CA LEU A 40 37.50 -26.31 -15.74
C LEU A 40 38.77 -25.48 -15.90
N THR A 41 39.04 -24.97 -17.10
CA THR A 41 40.18 -24.08 -17.36
C THR A 41 40.06 -22.78 -16.58
N VAL A 42 38.88 -22.16 -16.57
CA VAL A 42 38.59 -20.97 -15.75
C VAL A 42 38.74 -21.29 -14.26
N LEU A 43 38.13 -22.39 -13.78
CA LEU A 43 38.19 -22.75 -12.36
C LEU A 43 39.61 -23.08 -11.86
N LYS A 44 40.43 -23.76 -12.69
CA LYS A 44 41.83 -24.08 -12.38
C LYS A 44 42.71 -22.83 -12.36
N SER A 45 42.43 -21.86 -13.23
CA SER A 45 43.16 -20.59 -13.26
C SER A 45 42.87 -19.72 -12.03
N ASN A 46 41.69 -19.89 -11.41
CA ASN A 46 41.23 -19.09 -10.28
C ASN A 46 41.17 -19.87 -8.95
N VAL A 47 42.01 -20.89 -8.75
CA VAL A 47 42.03 -21.69 -7.50
C VAL A 47 42.29 -20.83 -6.25
N SER A 48 42.99 -19.70 -6.41
CA SER A 48 43.26 -18.74 -5.35
C SER A 48 42.00 -18.01 -4.84
N ALA A 49 40.89 -18.02 -5.60
CA ALA A 49 39.63 -17.39 -5.18
C ALA A 49 38.90 -18.20 -4.08
N PHE A 50 39.28 -19.45 -3.84
CA PHE A 50 38.66 -20.32 -2.84
C PHE A 50 39.46 -20.36 -1.54
N ALA A 51 38.77 -20.33 -0.41
CA ALA A 51 39.36 -20.66 0.90
C ALA A 51 39.12 -22.14 1.23
N TRP A 52 40.19 -22.84 1.60
CA TRP A 52 40.16 -24.26 1.97
C TRP A 52 40.18 -24.43 3.49
N SER A 53 40.72 -23.43 4.18
CA SER A 53 40.83 -23.33 5.63
C SER A 53 40.57 -21.89 6.09
N ALA A 54 40.36 -21.70 7.40
CA ALA A 54 40.14 -20.37 7.96
C ALA A 54 41.38 -19.45 7.84
N SER A 55 42.59 -20.02 7.76
CA SER A 55 43.83 -19.28 7.57
C SER A 55 44.02 -18.73 6.15
N ASP A 56 43.25 -19.22 5.16
CA ASP A 56 43.32 -18.73 3.78
C ASP A 56 42.57 -17.40 3.56
N MET A 57 41.99 -16.84 4.62
CA MET A 57 41.24 -15.59 4.59
C MET A 57 42.12 -14.43 5.08
N PRO A 58 42.72 -13.63 4.17
CA PRO A 58 43.49 -12.46 4.57
C PRO A 58 42.63 -11.36 5.19
N GLY A 59 41.32 -11.41 4.95
CA GLY A 59 40.37 -10.36 5.32
C GLY A 59 40.31 -9.27 4.26
N ILE A 60 39.22 -8.52 4.25
CA ILE A 60 39.03 -7.36 3.38
C ILE A 60 39.78 -6.19 3.98
N ASP A 61 40.37 -5.36 3.13
CA ASP A 61 41.08 -4.15 3.51
C ASP A 61 40.20 -3.27 4.44
N PRO A 62 40.62 -3.03 5.71
CA PRO A 62 39.89 -2.20 6.65
C PRO A 62 39.61 -0.77 6.16
N ASP A 63 40.48 -0.23 5.30
CA ASP A 63 40.32 1.12 4.73
C ASP A 63 39.23 1.15 3.66
N PHE A 64 39.02 0.04 2.96
CA PHE A 64 37.90 -0.09 2.02
C PHE A 64 36.56 -0.24 2.75
N LEU A 65 36.49 -1.18 3.71
CA LEU A 65 35.30 -1.39 4.53
C LEU A 65 35.59 -2.18 5.82
N CYS A 66 35.17 -1.63 6.95
CA CYS A 66 35.15 -2.30 8.26
C CYS A 66 33.78 -2.19 8.93
N HIS A 67 33.46 -3.13 9.82
CA HIS A 67 32.22 -3.10 10.60
C HIS A 67 32.34 -2.21 11.84
N ARG A 68 31.33 -1.36 12.06
CA ARG A 68 31.22 -0.45 13.21
C ARG A 68 29.90 -0.70 13.93
N LEU A 69 29.93 -0.75 15.26
CA LEU A 69 28.76 -1.01 16.10
C LEU A 69 27.96 0.25 16.39
N MET A 70 28.62 1.42 16.44
CA MET A 70 28.01 2.71 16.78
C MET A 70 27.18 2.63 18.08
N VAL A 71 27.73 1.99 19.12
CA VAL A 71 27.05 1.81 20.41
C VAL A 71 26.69 3.17 21.00
N ASP A 72 25.43 3.34 21.43
CA ASP A 72 24.96 4.56 22.09
C ASP A 72 25.84 4.87 23.33
N PRO A 73 26.48 6.05 23.41
CA PRO A 73 27.29 6.43 24.55
C PRO A 73 26.55 6.39 25.90
N ASN A 74 25.22 6.53 25.88
CA ASN A 74 24.38 6.48 27.08
C ASN A 74 23.98 5.06 27.49
N ALA A 75 24.23 4.05 26.64
CA ALA A 75 23.85 2.67 26.93
C ALA A 75 24.78 2.06 27.99
N LYS A 76 24.19 1.51 29.04
CA LYS A 76 24.93 0.83 30.11
C LYS A 76 25.50 -0.51 29.59
N PRO A 77 26.82 -0.75 29.71
CA PRO A 77 27.42 -2.03 29.37
C PRO A 77 26.85 -3.19 30.20
N VAL A 78 26.71 -4.35 29.57
CA VAL A 78 26.14 -5.55 30.19
C VAL A 78 27.13 -6.71 30.14
N ILE A 79 27.36 -7.32 31.30
CA ILE A 79 28.15 -8.55 31.48
C ILE A 79 27.19 -9.71 31.71
N GLN A 80 27.11 -10.64 30.76
CA GLN A 80 26.25 -11.81 30.85
C GLN A 80 26.84 -12.87 31.79
N LYS A 81 25.97 -13.63 32.46
CA LYS A 81 26.37 -14.78 33.27
C LYS A 81 26.71 -15.96 32.36
N ARG A 82 27.84 -16.62 32.62
CA ARG A 82 28.27 -17.84 31.90
C ARG A 82 27.25 -18.97 32.04
N ARG A 83 26.79 -19.53 30.92
CA ARG A 83 25.98 -20.76 30.87
C ARG A 83 26.83 -21.97 31.20
N LYS A 84 26.19 -22.95 31.86
CA LYS A 84 26.81 -24.26 32.13
C LYS A 84 26.55 -25.20 30.96
N PHE A 85 27.61 -25.71 30.34
CA PHE A 85 27.53 -26.65 29.22
C PHE A 85 27.97 -28.06 29.61
N GLY A 86 27.30 -29.07 29.05
CA GLY A 86 27.76 -30.47 29.11
C GLY A 86 29.09 -30.65 28.37
N GLU A 87 29.76 -31.78 28.61
CA GLU A 87 31.13 -32.02 28.14
C GLU A 87 31.29 -31.94 26.61
N ASP A 88 30.36 -32.52 25.84
CA ASP A 88 30.39 -32.48 24.37
C ASP A 88 30.39 -31.05 23.83
N LYS A 89 29.55 -30.18 24.41
CA LYS A 89 29.44 -28.78 24.02
C LYS A 89 30.70 -28.00 24.40
N ARG A 90 31.28 -28.29 25.57
CA ARG A 90 32.54 -27.66 26.01
C ARG A 90 33.70 -28.01 25.09
N LYS A 91 33.84 -29.29 24.70
CA LYS A 91 34.84 -29.73 23.71
C LYS A 91 34.66 -29.01 22.38
N ALA A 92 33.43 -28.94 21.88
CA ALA A 92 33.13 -28.22 20.64
C ALA A 92 33.44 -26.71 20.72
N ILE A 93 33.15 -26.05 21.85
CA ILE A 93 33.50 -24.64 22.08
C ILE A 93 35.03 -24.46 22.09
N ALA A 94 35.76 -25.33 22.80
CA ALA A 94 37.20 -25.26 22.89
C ALA A 94 37.88 -25.46 21.52
N GLU A 95 37.41 -26.42 20.72
CA GLU A 95 37.89 -26.65 19.36
C GLU A 95 37.64 -25.46 18.45
N GLU A 96 36.44 -24.90 18.46
CA GLU A 96 36.10 -23.76 17.59
C GLU A 96 36.84 -22.49 18.00
N THR A 97 36.96 -22.23 19.31
CA THR A 97 37.72 -21.09 19.83
C THR A 97 39.20 -21.21 19.45
N LYS A 98 39.79 -22.41 19.56
CA LYS A 98 41.17 -22.66 19.12
C LYS A 98 41.35 -22.40 17.63
N LYS A 99 40.41 -22.82 16.77
CA LYS A 99 40.46 -22.54 15.33
C LYS A 99 40.43 -21.04 15.03
N LEU A 100 39.52 -20.30 15.68
CA LEU A 100 39.41 -18.85 15.51
C LEU A 100 40.67 -18.12 16.01
N LEU A 101 41.27 -18.60 17.09
CA LEU A 101 42.50 -18.03 17.67
C LEU A 101 43.70 -18.28 16.74
N VAL A 102 43.86 -19.49 16.21
CA VAL A 102 44.92 -19.83 15.24
C VAL A 102 44.77 -19.03 13.94
N ALA A 103 43.54 -18.79 13.49
CA ALA A 103 43.26 -17.95 12.33
C ALA A 103 43.42 -16.44 12.62
N GLY A 104 43.70 -16.04 13.86
CA GLY A 104 43.84 -14.63 14.25
C GLY A 104 42.53 -13.83 14.23
N HIS A 105 41.37 -14.49 14.14
CA HIS A 105 40.06 -13.85 14.11
C HIS A 105 39.59 -13.34 15.48
N ILE A 106 40.15 -13.91 16.56
CA ILE A 106 39.87 -13.49 17.94
C ILE A 106 41.18 -13.24 18.67
N ARG A 107 41.12 -12.43 19.74
CA ARG A 107 42.22 -12.25 20.70
C ARG A 107 41.70 -12.31 22.13
N GLU A 108 42.57 -12.72 23.04
CA GLU A 108 42.29 -12.65 24.46
C GLU A 108 42.13 -11.20 24.91
N ILE A 109 41.19 -10.95 25.82
CA ILE A 109 40.92 -9.63 26.38
C ILE A 109 40.80 -9.72 27.89
N GLN A 110 41.38 -8.74 28.59
CA GLN A 110 41.25 -8.57 30.03
C GLN A 110 40.31 -7.40 30.32
N TYR A 111 39.50 -7.55 31.37
CA TYR A 111 38.55 -6.52 31.84
C TYR A 111 37.57 -5.98 30.77
N PRO A 112 36.81 -6.86 30.08
CA PRO A 112 35.85 -6.41 29.07
C PRO A 112 34.68 -5.65 29.70
N THR A 113 34.25 -4.55 29.05
CA THR A 113 33.10 -3.75 29.48
C THR A 113 31.77 -4.39 29.07
N TRP A 114 31.72 -4.95 27.87
CA TRP A 114 30.62 -5.77 27.36
C TRP A 114 31.05 -7.22 27.37
N LEU A 115 30.20 -8.12 27.86
CA LEU A 115 30.54 -9.55 27.87
C LEU A 115 29.33 -10.38 27.48
N ALA A 116 29.43 -11.01 26.30
CA ALA A 116 28.42 -11.93 25.79
C ALA A 116 28.72 -13.37 26.19
N ASP A 117 27.70 -14.21 26.20
CA ASP A 117 27.88 -15.65 26.41
C ASP A 117 27.68 -16.42 25.09
N VAL A 118 28.25 -17.61 25.03
CA VAL A 118 28.19 -18.48 23.85
C VAL A 118 26.91 -19.30 23.87
N VAL A 119 26.37 -19.63 22.70
CA VAL A 119 25.20 -20.48 22.50
C VAL A 119 25.52 -21.51 21.43
N MET A 120 25.31 -22.78 21.77
CA MET A 120 25.59 -23.90 20.87
C MET A 120 24.32 -24.38 20.16
N VAL A 121 24.35 -24.37 18.84
CA VAL A 121 23.25 -24.78 17.95
C VAL A 121 23.71 -25.95 17.09
N ARG A 122 22.84 -26.94 16.82
CA ARG A 122 23.16 -28.01 15.86
C ARG A 122 22.92 -27.54 14.43
N LYS A 123 23.88 -27.79 13.54
CA LYS A 123 23.72 -27.66 12.09
C LYS A 123 22.87 -28.82 11.54
N SER A 124 22.34 -28.68 10.34
CA SER A 124 21.60 -29.73 9.64
C SER A 124 22.42 -31.00 9.41
N ASN A 125 23.74 -30.89 9.33
CA ASN A 125 24.67 -32.01 9.23
C ASN A 125 25.02 -32.67 10.58
N GLY A 126 24.37 -32.27 11.68
CA GLY A 126 24.57 -32.85 13.00
C GLY A 126 25.68 -32.21 13.84
N ASN A 127 26.60 -31.46 13.21
CA ASN A 127 27.73 -30.81 13.90
C ASN A 127 27.29 -29.61 14.74
N TRP A 128 28.05 -29.31 15.79
CA TRP A 128 27.83 -28.13 16.62
C TRP A 128 28.29 -26.84 15.91
N ARG A 129 27.53 -25.76 16.07
CA ARG A 129 27.87 -24.40 15.67
C ARG A 129 27.89 -23.52 16.91
N MET A 130 29.00 -22.82 17.10
CA MET A 130 29.16 -21.79 18.10
C MET A 130 28.53 -20.48 17.59
N CYS A 131 27.64 -19.90 18.39
CA CYS A 131 27.06 -18.56 18.17
C CYS A 131 27.29 -17.72 19.42
N THR A 132 27.51 -16.41 19.27
CA THR A 132 27.64 -15.51 20.42
C THR A 132 26.35 -14.71 20.64
N ASP A 133 25.84 -14.68 21.87
CA ASP A 133 24.59 -13.99 22.20
C ASP A 133 24.81 -12.48 22.40
N PHE A 134 24.78 -11.73 21.31
CA PHE A 134 24.91 -10.27 21.32
C PHE A 134 23.59 -9.54 21.63
N THR A 135 22.57 -10.18 22.22
CA THR A 135 21.26 -9.55 22.45
C THR A 135 21.34 -8.20 23.16
N ASN A 136 22.15 -8.09 24.23
CA ASN A 136 22.30 -6.84 24.98
C ASN A 136 23.08 -5.78 24.21
N LEU A 137 24.16 -6.17 23.53
CA LEU A 137 24.95 -5.28 22.68
C LEU A 137 24.11 -4.74 21.51
N ASN A 138 23.33 -5.61 20.87
CA ASN A 138 22.44 -5.26 19.76
C ASN A 138 21.32 -4.27 20.17
N LYS A 139 20.88 -4.30 21.44
CA LYS A 139 19.92 -3.31 21.97
C LYS A 139 20.55 -1.92 22.10
N ALA A 140 21.84 -1.87 22.42
CA ALA A 140 22.60 -0.63 22.55
C ALA A 140 23.06 -0.05 21.19
N CYS A 141 22.99 -0.84 20.12
CA CYS A 141 23.35 -0.39 18.77
C CYS A 141 22.11 0.15 18.02
N PRO A 142 22.19 1.34 17.39
CA PRO A 142 21.15 1.79 16.46
C PRO A 142 21.04 0.82 15.28
N LYS A 143 19.84 0.70 14.71
CA LYS A 143 19.64 -0.14 13.51
C LYS A 143 20.20 0.62 12.31
N ASP A 144 21.09 -0.01 11.54
CA ASP A 144 21.51 0.50 10.24
C ASP A 144 20.34 0.36 9.25
N SER A 145 19.93 1.46 8.64
CA SER A 145 18.84 1.53 7.68
C SER A 145 19.30 1.29 6.23
N TYR A 146 20.50 0.75 6.02
CA TYR A 146 20.97 0.37 4.69
C TYR A 146 19.96 -0.54 3.98
N PRO A 147 19.59 -0.22 2.72
CA PRO A 147 18.58 -0.99 2.00
C PRO A 147 19.12 -2.38 1.68
N LEU A 148 18.33 -3.42 1.95
CA LEU A 148 18.59 -4.76 1.44
C LEU A 148 17.79 -4.95 0.14
N PRO A 149 18.35 -5.61 -0.88
CA PRO A 149 17.64 -5.87 -2.12
C PRO A 149 16.35 -6.67 -1.89
N ASN A 150 15.34 -6.42 -2.73
CA ASN A 150 14.13 -7.22 -2.72
C ASN A 150 14.41 -8.61 -3.30
N ILE A 151 14.20 -9.64 -2.48
CA ILE A 151 14.41 -11.04 -2.84
C ILE A 151 13.62 -11.42 -4.09
N ASP A 152 12.36 -10.98 -4.22
CA ASP A 152 11.52 -11.33 -5.36
C ASP A 152 12.12 -10.76 -6.67
N CYS A 153 12.68 -9.54 -6.63
CA CYS A 153 13.35 -8.94 -7.78
C CYS A 153 14.65 -9.67 -8.15
N LEU A 154 15.47 -10.05 -7.17
CA LEU A 154 16.70 -10.80 -7.42
C LEU A 154 16.40 -12.16 -8.07
N VAL A 155 15.38 -12.86 -7.57
CA VAL A 155 14.93 -14.16 -8.08
C VAL A 155 14.40 -14.02 -9.51
N ASP A 156 13.60 -13.00 -9.79
CA ASP A 156 13.12 -12.69 -11.14
C ASP A 156 14.27 -12.43 -12.10
N ASN A 157 15.21 -11.59 -11.67
CA ASN A 157 16.36 -11.19 -12.47
C ASN A 157 17.36 -12.32 -12.70
N ALA A 158 17.40 -13.34 -11.83
CA ALA A 158 18.25 -14.51 -11.97
C ALA A 158 17.58 -15.67 -12.74
N SER A 159 16.30 -15.53 -13.12
CA SER A 159 15.55 -16.58 -13.83
C SER A 159 15.68 -16.50 -15.36
N ARG A 160 15.47 -17.65 -16.02
CA ARG A 160 15.52 -17.82 -17.49
C ARG A 160 16.90 -17.56 -18.12
N TYR A 161 17.95 -17.93 -17.43
CA TYR A 161 19.29 -18.00 -18.01
C TYR A 161 19.63 -19.44 -18.34
N GLU A 162 20.42 -19.64 -19.39
CA GLU A 162 20.85 -20.97 -19.81
C GLU A 162 21.80 -21.59 -18.79
N LEU A 163 22.71 -20.78 -18.25
CA LEU A 163 23.73 -21.24 -17.32
C LEU A 163 23.86 -20.31 -16.10
N LEU A 164 23.96 -20.94 -14.94
CA LEU A 164 24.03 -20.31 -13.62
C LEU A 164 25.25 -20.86 -12.86
N SER A 165 25.92 -20.00 -12.10
CA SER A 165 26.94 -20.41 -11.12
C SER A 165 26.59 -19.81 -9.77
N PHE A 166 26.34 -20.67 -8.79
CA PHE A 166 26.02 -20.27 -7.42
C PHE A 166 27.30 -20.23 -6.59
N MET A 167 27.54 -19.08 -5.95
CA MET A 167 28.73 -18.81 -5.16
C MET A 167 28.31 -18.39 -3.75
N ASP A 168 29.03 -18.90 -2.75
CA ASP A 168 28.85 -18.58 -1.33
C ASP A 168 30.21 -18.21 -0.75
N ALA A 169 30.27 -17.11 -0.01
CA ALA A 169 31.52 -16.67 0.63
C ALA A 169 31.91 -17.59 1.81
N TYR A 170 33.19 -17.95 1.90
CA TYR A 170 33.67 -18.79 3.00
C TYR A 170 33.62 -18.02 4.32
N SER A 171 32.74 -18.44 5.24
CA SER A 171 32.54 -17.75 6.52
C SER A 171 32.38 -16.23 6.34
N GLY A 172 31.56 -15.80 5.37
CA GLY A 172 31.48 -14.43 4.86
C GLY A 172 31.70 -13.32 5.89
N TYR A 173 30.91 -13.30 6.97
CA TYR A 173 31.04 -12.29 8.03
C TYR A 173 32.47 -12.14 8.58
N ASN A 174 33.21 -13.24 8.77
CA ASN A 174 34.56 -13.24 9.31
C ASN A 174 35.62 -12.68 8.33
N GLN A 175 35.27 -12.43 7.06
CA GLN A 175 36.17 -11.78 6.11
C GLN A 175 36.18 -10.25 6.26
N ILE A 176 35.18 -9.67 6.92
CA ILE A 176 35.12 -8.22 7.18
C ILE A 176 35.72 -7.95 8.55
N MET A 177 36.65 -7.01 8.62
CA MET A 177 37.30 -6.62 9.87
C MET A 177 36.37 -5.78 10.75
N MET A 178 36.46 -5.96 12.07
CA MET A 178 35.88 -5.03 13.04
C MET A 178 36.72 -3.75 13.06
N HIS A 179 36.07 -2.62 13.31
CA HIS A 179 36.80 -1.40 13.61
C HIS A 179 37.53 -1.54 14.95
N PRO A 180 38.82 -1.14 15.07
CA PRO A 180 39.63 -1.37 16.27
C PRO A 180 38.98 -0.87 17.58
N ALA A 181 38.30 0.28 17.54
CA ALA A 181 37.61 0.86 18.69
C ALA A 181 36.34 0.10 19.16
N ASP A 182 35.85 -0.83 18.34
CA ASP A 182 34.64 -1.62 18.61
C ASP A 182 34.93 -3.11 18.89
N GLU A 183 36.15 -3.60 18.62
CA GLU A 183 36.54 -5.00 18.86
C GLU A 183 36.24 -5.44 20.29
N ASP A 184 36.69 -4.67 21.29
CA ASP A 184 36.55 -5.00 22.72
C ASP A 184 35.09 -5.17 23.15
N LYS A 185 34.16 -4.51 22.46
CA LYS A 185 32.72 -4.57 22.76
C LYS A 185 32.10 -5.89 22.30
N THR A 186 32.77 -6.63 21.41
CA THR A 186 32.35 -7.96 20.95
C THR A 186 32.85 -9.10 21.84
N ALA A 187 33.34 -8.79 23.05
CA ALA A 187 33.91 -9.79 23.93
C ALA A 187 32.88 -10.86 24.35
N PHE A 188 33.35 -12.10 24.47
CA PHE A 188 32.56 -13.25 24.87
C PHE A 188 33.32 -14.19 25.80
N ILE A 189 32.55 -14.98 26.55
CA ILE A 189 33.06 -15.95 27.52
C ILE A 189 33.28 -17.30 26.83
N ALA A 190 34.50 -17.85 26.94
CA ALA A 190 34.77 -19.25 26.67
C ALA A 190 35.32 -19.93 27.93
N ASP A 191 35.44 -21.27 27.90
CA ASP A 191 35.86 -22.04 29.07
C ASP A 191 37.30 -21.71 29.53
N GLN A 192 38.16 -21.32 28.59
CA GLN A 192 39.59 -21.10 28.79
C GLN A 192 39.92 -19.65 29.19
N ALA A 193 39.28 -18.69 28.54
CA ALA A 193 39.50 -17.25 28.74
C ALA A 193 38.33 -16.44 28.17
N THR A 194 38.39 -15.12 28.35
CA THR A 194 37.54 -14.15 27.64
C THR A 194 38.23 -13.68 26.37
N TYR A 195 37.51 -13.74 25.26
CA TYR A 195 38.02 -13.36 23.94
C TYR A 195 37.16 -12.27 23.33
N CYS A 196 37.72 -11.46 22.44
CA CYS A 196 36.98 -10.54 21.58
C CYS A 196 37.29 -10.80 20.11
N TYR A 197 36.36 -10.42 19.22
CA TYR A 197 36.52 -10.62 17.80
C TYR A 197 37.24 -9.44 17.14
N LYS A 198 38.23 -9.75 16.29
CA LYS A 198 38.88 -8.81 15.36
C LYS A 198 38.16 -8.72 14.02
N VAL A 199 37.40 -9.76 13.68
CA VAL A 199 36.57 -9.85 12.47
C VAL A 199 35.10 -9.77 12.85
N MET A 200 34.23 -9.39 11.93
CA MET A 200 32.81 -9.21 12.23
C MET A 200 32.15 -10.57 12.55
N PRO A 201 31.69 -10.81 13.80
CA PRO A 201 31.10 -12.08 14.16
C PRO A 201 29.64 -12.20 13.72
N PHE A 202 29.18 -13.44 13.56
CA PHE A 202 27.77 -13.75 13.41
C PHE A 202 26.96 -13.36 14.67
N GLY A 203 25.78 -12.79 14.48
CA GLY A 203 24.84 -12.43 15.56
C GLY A 203 24.75 -10.93 15.85
N LEU A 204 25.59 -10.10 15.23
CA LEU A 204 25.47 -8.64 15.31
C LEU A 204 24.29 -8.11 14.48
N LYS A 205 23.58 -7.12 15.01
CA LYS A 205 22.36 -6.55 14.43
C LYS A 205 22.54 -6.01 13.00
N ASN A 206 23.67 -5.34 12.75
CA ASN A 206 23.94 -4.63 11.49
C ASN A 206 24.92 -5.38 10.57
N ALA A 207 25.25 -6.64 10.88
CA ALA A 207 26.19 -7.42 10.08
C ALA A 207 25.72 -7.61 8.62
N GLY A 208 24.44 -7.95 8.43
CA GLY A 208 23.86 -8.13 7.10
C GLY A 208 23.86 -6.85 6.26
N ALA A 209 23.58 -5.69 6.88
CA ALA A 209 23.65 -4.38 6.21
C ALA A 209 25.08 -4.03 5.78
N THR A 210 26.06 -4.31 6.64
CA THR A 210 27.47 -4.08 6.34
C THR A 210 27.95 -4.97 5.20
N TYR A 211 27.56 -6.24 5.21
CA TYR A 211 27.90 -7.19 4.17
C TYR A 211 27.24 -6.86 2.83
N GLN A 212 25.97 -6.47 2.82
CA GLN A 212 25.32 -6.03 1.59
C GLN A 212 26.01 -4.79 1.01
N ARG A 213 26.36 -3.81 1.86
CA ARG A 213 27.11 -2.62 1.43
C ARG A 213 28.46 -2.96 0.81
N LEU A 214 29.12 -4.00 1.32
CA LEU A 214 30.34 -4.52 0.72
C LEU A 214 30.05 -5.09 -0.67
N MET A 215 29.07 -5.98 -0.81
CA MET A 215 28.72 -6.59 -2.10
C MET A 215 28.34 -5.52 -3.14
N ASP A 216 27.56 -4.52 -2.74
CA ASP A 216 27.13 -3.43 -3.62
C ASP A 216 28.32 -2.60 -4.13
N LYS A 217 29.38 -2.44 -3.32
CA LYS A 217 30.62 -1.76 -3.74
C LYS A 217 31.53 -2.65 -4.57
N VAL A 218 31.70 -3.91 -4.17
CA VAL A 218 32.62 -4.86 -4.82
C VAL A 218 32.12 -5.23 -6.22
N LEU A 219 30.81 -5.48 -6.35
CA LEU A 219 30.18 -5.97 -7.57
C LEU A 219 29.42 -4.86 -8.33
N ALA A 220 29.72 -3.59 -8.07
CA ALA A 220 28.97 -2.44 -8.62
C ALA A 220 28.76 -2.51 -10.15
N ASP A 221 29.78 -2.95 -10.90
CA ASP A 221 29.77 -3.03 -12.37
C ASP A 221 29.08 -4.31 -12.92
N GLN A 222 28.77 -5.27 -12.05
CA GLN A 222 28.23 -6.60 -12.39
C GLN A 222 26.80 -6.82 -11.88
N LEU A 223 26.41 -6.17 -10.79
CA LEU A 223 25.10 -6.32 -10.17
C LEU A 223 23.97 -5.98 -11.15
N GLY A 224 22.95 -6.84 -11.21
CA GLY A 224 21.84 -6.72 -12.14
C GLY A 224 22.14 -7.26 -13.55
N ARG A 225 23.36 -7.04 -14.06
CA ARG A 225 23.79 -7.44 -15.41
C ARG A 225 24.06 -8.94 -15.51
N ASN A 226 25.14 -9.42 -14.91
CA ASN A 226 25.57 -10.82 -14.94
C ASN A 226 25.67 -11.44 -13.54
N VAL A 227 25.56 -10.64 -12.47
CA VAL A 227 25.56 -11.14 -11.09
C VAL A 227 24.34 -10.61 -10.32
N GLU A 228 23.76 -11.46 -9.49
CA GLU A 228 22.84 -11.04 -8.41
C GLU A 228 23.43 -11.49 -7.07
N ALA A 229 23.39 -10.61 -6.08
CA ALA A 229 23.94 -10.89 -4.75
C ALA A 229 22.96 -10.46 -3.64
N TYR A 230 22.81 -11.32 -2.64
CA TYR A 230 22.10 -11.02 -1.42
C TYR A 230 22.92 -11.50 -0.23
N VAL A 231 23.54 -10.55 0.47
CA VAL A 231 24.51 -10.84 1.53
C VAL A 231 25.55 -11.85 1.01
N ASP A 232 25.65 -13.05 1.59
CA ASP A 232 26.66 -14.05 1.23
C ASP A 232 26.31 -14.86 -0.04
N ASP A 233 25.04 -14.87 -0.45
CA ASP A 233 24.53 -15.68 -1.56
C ASP A 233 24.67 -14.90 -2.88
N MET A 234 25.50 -15.40 -3.79
CA MET A 234 25.74 -14.81 -5.11
C MET A 234 25.37 -15.79 -6.23
N VAL A 235 24.84 -15.27 -7.33
CA VAL A 235 24.60 -16.05 -8.55
C VAL A 235 25.11 -15.29 -9.77
N VAL A 236 26.04 -15.92 -10.50
CA VAL A 236 26.42 -15.48 -11.85
C VAL A 236 25.44 -16.09 -12.83
N LYS A 237 24.87 -15.28 -13.70
CA LYS A 237 23.83 -15.64 -14.66
C LYS A 237 24.24 -15.21 -16.06
N SER A 238 24.17 -16.12 -17.02
CA SER A 238 24.61 -15.84 -18.39
C SER A 238 23.64 -16.43 -19.41
N PRO A 239 23.33 -15.69 -20.50
CA PRO A 239 22.33 -16.11 -21.49
C PRO A 239 22.82 -17.24 -22.39
N SER A 240 24.14 -17.49 -22.42
CA SER A 240 24.79 -18.50 -23.26
C SER A 240 26.02 -19.06 -22.56
N VAL A 241 26.39 -20.31 -22.85
CA VAL A 241 27.54 -21.00 -22.25
C VAL A 241 28.88 -20.27 -22.51
N SER A 242 29.13 -19.83 -23.74
CA SER A 242 30.38 -19.13 -24.10
C SER A 242 30.60 -17.85 -23.30
N ARG A 243 29.55 -17.04 -23.16
CA ARG A 243 29.55 -15.82 -22.35
C ARG A 243 29.69 -16.10 -20.85
N HIS A 244 29.24 -17.27 -20.39
CA HIS A 244 29.35 -17.63 -18.98
C HIS A 244 30.80 -17.72 -18.50
N PHE A 245 31.71 -18.18 -19.35
CA PHE A 245 33.13 -18.25 -18.99
C PHE A 245 33.74 -16.86 -18.79
N SER A 246 33.41 -15.90 -19.67
CA SER A 246 33.86 -14.52 -19.51
C SER A 246 33.23 -13.83 -18.30
N ASP A 247 31.93 -14.03 -18.07
CA ASP A 247 31.23 -13.45 -16.91
C ASP A 247 31.79 -14.00 -15.59
N LEU A 248 32.07 -15.31 -15.55
CA LEU A 248 32.63 -15.97 -14.38
C LEU A 248 34.07 -15.53 -14.11
N GLN A 249 34.89 -15.35 -15.17
CA GLN A 249 36.24 -14.82 -15.03
C GLN A 249 36.21 -13.38 -14.50
N GLU A 250 35.34 -12.51 -15.03
CA GLU A 250 35.14 -11.14 -14.54
C GLU A 250 34.76 -11.12 -13.05
N SER A 251 33.88 -12.02 -12.63
CA SER A 251 33.52 -12.23 -11.23
C SER A 251 34.73 -12.65 -10.38
N PHE A 252 35.53 -13.63 -10.83
CA PHE A 252 36.72 -14.05 -10.10
C PHE A 252 37.79 -12.96 -9.99
N ASP A 253 38.03 -12.20 -11.06
CA ASP A 253 39.00 -11.08 -11.06
C ASP A 253 38.58 -10.00 -10.05
N THR A 254 37.28 -9.73 -9.97
CA THR A 254 36.70 -8.78 -9.01
C THR A 254 36.85 -9.29 -7.57
N LEU A 255 36.51 -10.56 -7.32
CA LEU A 255 36.67 -11.19 -6.00
C LEU A 255 38.13 -11.21 -5.56
N ALA A 256 39.05 -11.51 -6.48
CA ALA A 256 40.49 -11.51 -6.23
C ALA A 256 41.01 -10.12 -5.88
N ARG A 257 40.56 -9.07 -6.60
CA ARG A 257 40.94 -7.68 -6.34
C ARG A 257 40.63 -7.23 -4.91
N TYR A 258 39.46 -7.60 -4.40
CA TYR A 258 39.02 -7.24 -3.05
C TYR A 258 39.28 -8.35 -2.00
N GLN A 259 40.04 -9.38 -2.38
CA GLN A 259 40.41 -10.52 -1.53
C GLN A 259 39.25 -11.30 -0.90
N LEU A 260 38.06 -11.27 -1.51
CA LEU A 260 36.92 -12.04 -1.05
C LEU A 260 37.07 -13.51 -1.46
N LYS A 261 36.96 -14.43 -0.49
CA LYS A 261 37.14 -15.86 -0.70
C LYS A 261 35.83 -16.62 -0.71
N LEU A 262 35.72 -17.56 -1.66
CA LEU A 262 34.55 -18.43 -1.83
C LEU A 262 34.69 -19.76 -1.08
N ASN A 263 33.55 -20.36 -0.75
CA ASN A 263 33.43 -21.68 -0.13
C ASN A 263 33.27 -22.78 -1.17
N PRO A 264 34.32 -23.58 -1.46
CA PRO A 264 34.26 -24.58 -2.52
C PRO A 264 33.18 -25.66 -2.30
N ALA A 265 32.87 -26.00 -1.04
CA ALA A 265 31.90 -27.05 -0.72
C ALA A 265 30.44 -26.64 -0.97
N LYS A 266 30.17 -25.33 -0.97
CA LYS A 266 28.84 -24.75 -1.18
C LYS A 266 28.67 -24.10 -2.55
N CYS A 267 29.75 -23.81 -3.26
CA CYS A 267 29.67 -23.30 -4.62
C CYS A 267 29.30 -24.43 -5.59
N SER A 268 28.58 -24.08 -6.65
CA SER A 268 28.27 -24.95 -7.78
C SER A 268 28.32 -24.15 -9.06
N PHE A 269 29.09 -24.62 -10.04
CA PHE A 269 29.39 -23.88 -11.26
C PHE A 269 28.79 -24.52 -12.50
N GLY A 270 28.32 -23.69 -13.42
CA GLY A 270 27.83 -24.13 -14.73
C GLY A 270 26.64 -25.08 -14.64
N VAL A 271 25.61 -24.70 -13.91
CA VAL A 271 24.36 -25.47 -13.77
C VAL A 271 23.21 -24.78 -14.51
N GLN A 272 22.33 -25.55 -15.12
CA GLN A 272 21.08 -25.12 -15.77
C GLN A 272 19.96 -24.87 -14.75
N ALA A 273 20.09 -25.47 -13.55
CA ALA A 273 19.14 -25.31 -12.47
C ALA A 273 19.80 -25.37 -11.09
N GLY A 274 19.38 -24.51 -10.16
CA GLY A 274 19.83 -24.59 -8.78
C GLY A 274 19.12 -23.66 -7.80
N LYS A 275 19.47 -23.81 -6.51
CA LYS A 275 18.77 -23.17 -5.40
C LYS A 275 19.37 -21.79 -5.13
N PHE A 276 18.54 -20.75 -5.14
CA PHE A 276 18.91 -19.38 -4.81
C PHE A 276 17.84 -18.73 -3.94
N LEU A 277 18.22 -18.14 -2.80
CA LEU A 277 17.30 -17.50 -1.85
C LEU A 277 16.04 -18.32 -1.52
N ARG A 278 16.22 -19.65 -1.46
CA ARG A 278 15.18 -20.67 -1.19
C ARG A 278 14.19 -20.95 -2.33
N PHE A 279 14.44 -20.42 -3.53
CA PHE A 279 13.74 -20.72 -4.78
C PHE A 279 14.60 -21.63 -5.66
N LEU A 280 13.97 -22.43 -6.52
CA LEU A 280 14.67 -23.19 -7.56
C LEU A 280 14.63 -22.37 -8.85
N LEU A 281 15.79 -21.95 -9.35
CA LEU A 281 15.91 -21.23 -10.60
C LEU A 281 16.22 -22.23 -11.71
N THR A 282 15.52 -22.12 -12.84
CA THR A 282 15.74 -22.93 -14.04
C THR A 282 15.71 -22.06 -15.29
N HIS A 283 16.17 -22.60 -16.42
CA HIS A 283 16.03 -21.93 -17.73
C HIS A 283 14.55 -21.67 -18.11
N ARG A 284 13.60 -22.45 -17.57
CA ARG A 284 12.16 -22.30 -17.81
C ARG A 284 11.56 -21.14 -17.00
N GLY A 285 12.06 -20.93 -15.78
CA GLY A 285 11.57 -19.90 -14.88
C GLY A 285 11.93 -20.17 -13.42
N ILE A 286 11.00 -19.81 -12.54
CA ILE A 286 11.11 -19.94 -11.09
C ILE A 286 10.21 -21.10 -10.66
N GLU A 287 10.80 -22.08 -10.01
CA GLU A 287 10.13 -23.30 -9.57
C GLU A 287 10.10 -23.39 -8.03
N ALA A 288 9.07 -24.05 -7.52
CA ALA A 288 8.99 -24.35 -6.09
C ALA A 288 10.07 -25.37 -5.73
N ASN A 289 10.75 -25.16 -4.61
CA ASN A 289 11.79 -26.08 -4.15
C ASN A 289 11.20 -27.46 -3.84
N PRO A 290 11.59 -28.53 -4.55
CA PRO A 290 10.96 -29.84 -4.39
C PRO A 290 11.16 -30.43 -3.00
N ASP A 291 12.29 -30.18 -2.33
CA ASP A 291 12.51 -30.66 -0.96
C ASP A 291 11.44 -30.12 0.00
N LYS A 292 11.03 -28.87 -0.19
CA LYS A 292 9.98 -28.24 0.62
C LYS A 292 8.60 -28.78 0.27
N CYS A 293 8.34 -29.02 -1.02
CA CYS A 293 7.11 -29.66 -1.47
C CYS A 293 7.01 -31.07 -0.89
N SER A 294 8.04 -31.90 -1.05
CA SER A 294 8.12 -33.27 -0.49
C SER A 294 7.99 -33.27 1.03
N ALA A 295 8.56 -32.28 1.73
CA ALA A 295 8.42 -32.16 3.17
C ALA A 295 6.96 -31.91 3.62
N ILE A 296 6.09 -31.34 2.78
CA ILE A 296 4.65 -31.20 3.06
C ILE A 296 3.88 -32.42 2.56
N ILE A 297 4.19 -32.93 1.36
CA ILE A 297 3.54 -34.10 0.77
C ILE A 297 3.67 -35.33 1.70
N ASN A 298 4.88 -35.57 2.21
CA ASN A 298 5.20 -36.69 3.10
C ASN A 298 4.87 -36.40 4.58
N MET A 299 4.33 -35.23 4.90
CA MET A 299 3.97 -34.88 6.27
C MET A 299 2.69 -35.61 6.67
N ARG A 300 2.70 -36.23 7.85
CA ARG A 300 1.47 -36.73 8.49
C ARG A 300 0.55 -35.59 8.91
N SER A 301 -0.73 -35.87 9.06
CA SER A 301 -1.70 -34.89 9.55
C SER A 301 -1.30 -34.38 10.94
N PRO A 302 -1.23 -33.05 11.15
CA PRO A 302 -0.89 -32.45 12.44
C PRO A 302 -1.80 -32.93 13.58
N ALA A 303 -1.19 -33.43 14.65
CA ALA A 303 -1.88 -33.87 15.88
C ALA A 303 -1.80 -32.82 17.00
N MET A 304 -0.98 -31.78 16.85
CA MET A 304 -0.83 -30.72 17.85
C MET A 304 -0.64 -29.33 17.22
N ILE A 305 -0.94 -28.29 18.00
CA ILE A 305 -0.84 -26.88 17.58
C ILE A 305 0.55 -26.55 17.02
N LYS A 306 1.64 -27.06 17.63
CA LYS A 306 3.01 -26.80 17.14
C LYS A 306 3.25 -27.37 15.73
N GLU A 307 2.68 -28.53 15.43
CA GLU A 307 2.79 -29.16 14.10
C GLU A 307 1.97 -28.38 13.06
N ALA A 308 0.78 -27.88 13.43
CA ALA A 308 -0.03 -27.02 12.56
C ALA A 308 0.65 -25.65 12.31
N GLN A 309 1.31 -25.08 13.32
CA GLN A 309 2.15 -23.89 13.15
C GLN A 309 3.34 -24.16 12.24
N GLN A 310 3.97 -25.32 12.36
CA GLN A 310 5.06 -25.74 11.47
C GLN A 310 4.59 -25.88 10.02
N LEU A 311 3.42 -26.49 9.78
CA LEU A 311 2.81 -26.58 8.46
C LEU A 311 2.58 -25.18 7.86
N THR A 312 1.98 -24.27 8.65
CA THR A 312 1.76 -22.87 8.24
C THR A 312 3.07 -22.17 7.85
N GLY A 313 4.13 -22.35 8.64
CA GLY A 313 5.45 -21.81 8.32
C GLY A 313 6.04 -22.36 7.02
N ARG A 314 5.86 -23.66 6.75
CA ARG A 314 6.29 -24.30 5.49
C ARG A 314 5.50 -23.75 4.29
N MET A 315 4.19 -23.61 4.44
CA MET A 315 3.28 -23.05 3.41
C MET A 315 3.61 -21.60 3.06
N ALA A 316 3.93 -20.76 4.05
CA ALA A 316 4.26 -19.36 3.79
C ALA A 316 5.39 -19.21 2.78
N SER A 317 6.39 -20.11 2.84
CA SER A 317 7.52 -20.12 1.91
C SER A 317 7.20 -20.59 0.49
N LEU A 318 6.01 -21.14 0.26
CA LEU A 318 5.50 -21.62 -1.02
C LEU A 318 4.28 -20.81 -1.51
N SER A 319 3.84 -19.81 -0.74
CA SER A 319 2.65 -19.01 -1.03
C SER A 319 2.66 -18.35 -2.41
N ARG A 320 3.85 -18.03 -2.93
CA ARG A 320 4.07 -17.46 -4.27
C ARG A 320 3.59 -18.38 -5.42
N PHE A 321 3.53 -19.70 -5.20
CA PHE A 321 3.19 -20.72 -6.20
C PHE A 321 1.77 -21.29 -6.03
N LEU A 322 1.10 -20.99 -4.92
CA LEU A 322 -0.15 -21.64 -4.55
C LEU A 322 -1.35 -20.78 -4.94
N SER A 323 -2.12 -21.28 -5.91
CA SER A 323 -3.45 -20.76 -6.23
C SER A 323 -4.38 -20.86 -5.02
N LYS A 324 -5.09 -19.77 -4.71
CA LYS A 324 -6.09 -19.67 -3.62
C LYS A 324 -5.60 -20.24 -2.30
N ALA A 325 -4.32 -20.03 -1.98
CA ALA A 325 -3.70 -20.62 -0.79
C ALA A 325 -4.48 -20.29 0.48
N ALA A 326 -5.00 -19.06 0.60
CA ALA A 326 -5.75 -18.60 1.76
C ALA A 326 -7.11 -19.30 1.92
N ASP A 327 -7.85 -19.53 0.83
CA ASP A 327 -9.11 -20.27 0.84
C ASP A 327 -8.86 -21.72 1.25
N LYS A 328 -7.90 -22.38 0.58
CA LYS A 328 -7.54 -23.79 0.82
C LYS A 328 -6.97 -24.04 2.20
N SER A 329 -6.37 -23.04 2.83
CA SER A 329 -5.79 -23.15 4.18
C SER A 329 -6.63 -22.51 5.28
N LEU A 330 -7.83 -22.02 4.97
CA LEU A 330 -8.71 -21.41 5.96
C LEU A 330 -9.02 -22.37 7.12
N PRO A 331 -9.39 -23.65 6.90
CA PRO A 331 -9.61 -24.59 8.00
C PRO A 331 -8.35 -24.73 8.86
N LEU A 332 -7.18 -24.81 8.22
CA LEU A 332 -5.88 -24.93 8.91
C LEU A 332 -5.59 -23.73 9.83
N PHE A 333 -5.96 -22.52 9.41
CA PHE A 333 -5.80 -21.32 10.24
C PHE A 333 -6.84 -21.22 11.35
N GLN A 334 -8.06 -21.72 11.15
CA GLN A 334 -9.07 -21.81 12.20
C GLN A 334 -8.63 -22.77 13.30
N CYS A 335 -8.04 -23.92 12.92
CA CYS A 335 -7.38 -24.90 13.80
C CYS A 335 -6.25 -24.25 14.68
N LEU A 336 -5.79 -23.01 14.39
CA LEU A 336 -4.77 -22.25 15.15
C LEU A 336 -5.32 -21.10 16.01
N ARG A 337 -6.61 -20.74 15.92
CA ARG A 337 -7.17 -19.64 16.71
C ARG A 337 -7.24 -20.02 18.19
N LYS A 338 -6.90 -19.09 19.07
CA LYS A 338 -6.94 -19.28 20.53
C LYS A 338 -8.39 -19.33 21.00
N ASN A 339 -9.03 -20.49 20.95
CA ASN A 339 -10.13 -20.91 21.83
C ASN A 339 -10.33 -22.42 21.69
N ASP A 340 -10.25 -23.11 22.83
CA ASP A 340 -10.49 -24.53 23.10
C ASP A 340 -9.67 -25.60 22.34
N ARG A 341 -9.70 -26.81 22.89
CA ARG A 341 -8.80 -27.95 22.60
C ARG A 341 -8.55 -28.13 21.10
N PHE A 342 -7.28 -28.24 20.71
CA PHE A 342 -6.87 -28.53 19.33
C PHE A 342 -7.61 -29.77 18.80
N ALA A 343 -8.41 -29.58 17.76
CA ALA A 343 -9.13 -30.64 17.08
C ALA A 343 -8.83 -30.53 15.59
N TRP A 344 -8.24 -31.58 15.02
CA TRP A 344 -8.04 -31.69 13.59
C TRP A 344 -9.31 -32.23 12.96
N THR A 345 -10.09 -31.36 12.32
CA THR A 345 -11.38 -31.69 11.72
C THR A 345 -11.22 -32.38 10.37
N GLU A 346 -12.29 -33.05 9.89
CA GLU A 346 -12.33 -33.59 8.52
C GLU A 346 -12.12 -32.51 7.46
N GLU A 347 -12.58 -31.28 7.72
CA GLU A 347 -12.30 -30.12 6.87
C GLU A 347 -10.81 -29.73 6.86
N CYS A 348 -10.13 -29.75 8.03
CA CYS A 348 -8.68 -29.56 8.12
C CYS A 348 -7.93 -30.68 7.33
N GLU A 349 -8.42 -31.93 7.35
CA GLU A 349 -7.84 -33.04 6.59
C GLU A 349 -8.06 -32.91 5.07
N LYS A 350 -9.27 -32.59 4.62
CA LYS A 350 -9.58 -32.36 3.20
C LYS A 350 -8.74 -31.22 2.63
N ALA A 351 -8.69 -30.09 3.33
CA ALA A 351 -7.86 -28.93 2.98
C ALA A 351 -6.37 -29.31 2.87
N PHE A 352 -5.87 -30.15 3.79
CA PHE A 352 -4.51 -30.63 3.74
C PHE A 352 -4.25 -31.57 2.55
N GLY A 353 -5.20 -32.44 2.21
CA GLY A 353 -5.16 -33.28 1.01
C GLY A 353 -5.10 -32.47 -0.29
N GLU A 354 -5.97 -31.46 -0.43
CA GLU A 354 -5.97 -30.55 -1.59
C GLU A 354 -4.65 -29.78 -1.72
N LEU A 355 -4.08 -29.32 -0.60
CA LEU A 355 -2.77 -28.68 -0.57
C LEU A 355 -1.67 -29.63 -1.06
N LYS A 356 -1.66 -30.89 -0.60
CA LYS A 356 -0.69 -31.89 -1.06
C LYS A 356 -0.81 -32.13 -2.56
N GLN A 357 -2.02 -32.26 -3.07
CA GLN A 357 -2.27 -32.45 -4.49
C GLN A 357 -1.76 -31.27 -5.32
N ALA A 358 -2.01 -30.04 -4.89
CA ALA A 358 -1.49 -28.84 -5.55
C ALA A 358 0.05 -28.78 -5.57
N LEU A 359 0.70 -29.29 -4.51
CA LEU A 359 2.17 -29.33 -4.39
C LEU A 359 2.83 -30.47 -5.18
N THR A 360 2.08 -31.44 -5.67
CA THR A 360 2.59 -32.51 -6.56
C THR A 360 3.02 -31.95 -7.92
N SER A 361 2.36 -30.90 -8.39
CA SER A 361 2.68 -30.25 -9.67
C SER A 361 2.53 -28.73 -9.58
N PRO A 362 3.43 -28.05 -8.85
CA PRO A 362 3.37 -26.61 -8.69
C PRO A 362 3.61 -25.90 -10.05
N PRO A 363 2.97 -24.75 -10.30
CA PRO A 363 3.17 -24.00 -11.53
C PRO A 363 4.58 -23.43 -11.60
N ILE A 364 5.13 -23.37 -12.82
CA ILE A 364 6.38 -22.67 -13.10
C ILE A 364 6.05 -21.20 -13.29
N LEU A 365 6.65 -20.35 -12.46
CA LEU A 365 6.48 -18.90 -12.55
C LEU A 365 7.54 -18.29 -13.47
N THR A 366 7.23 -17.14 -14.04
CA THR A 366 8.12 -16.50 -15.01
C THR A 366 8.34 -15.03 -14.68
N LYS A 367 9.53 -14.52 -15.03
CA LYS A 367 9.83 -13.09 -14.92
C LYS A 367 8.96 -12.28 -15.90
N PRO A 368 8.44 -11.11 -15.49
CA PRO A 368 7.77 -10.20 -16.42
C PRO A 368 8.73 -9.67 -17.49
N GLN A 369 8.18 -9.34 -18.67
CA GLN A 369 8.87 -8.61 -19.74
C GLN A 369 8.45 -7.14 -19.72
N THR A 370 9.43 -6.24 -19.82
CA THR A 370 9.27 -4.78 -19.64
C THR A 370 8.27 -4.14 -20.59
N ASP A 371 8.13 -4.67 -21.81
CA ASP A 371 7.32 -4.05 -22.87
C ASP A 371 5.86 -4.52 -22.91
N LEU A 372 5.46 -5.45 -22.04
CA LEU A 372 4.14 -6.07 -22.07
C LEU A 372 3.36 -5.79 -20.78
N PRO A 373 2.07 -5.44 -20.86
CA PRO A 373 1.27 -5.17 -19.67
C PRO A 373 1.06 -6.43 -18.82
N LEU A 374 0.85 -6.23 -17.52
CA LEU A 374 0.53 -7.31 -16.58
C LEU A 374 -0.98 -7.42 -16.42
N LEU A 375 -1.51 -8.59 -16.73
CA LEU A 375 -2.90 -8.95 -16.55
C LEU A 375 -3.14 -9.44 -15.12
N VAL A 376 -4.15 -8.88 -14.46
CA VAL A 376 -4.54 -9.23 -13.10
C VAL A 376 -5.92 -9.87 -13.12
N TYR A 377 -5.99 -11.13 -12.68
CA TYR A 377 -7.25 -11.82 -12.46
C TYR A 377 -7.59 -11.84 -10.97
N LEU A 378 -8.82 -11.46 -10.64
CA LEU A 378 -9.29 -11.31 -9.26
C LEU A 378 -10.22 -12.46 -8.85
N SER A 379 -10.14 -12.84 -7.58
CA SER A 379 -11.00 -13.79 -6.88
C SER A 379 -11.37 -13.26 -5.50
N ALA A 380 -12.65 -13.36 -5.16
CA ALA A 380 -13.14 -13.12 -3.81
C ALA A 380 -14.07 -14.26 -3.40
N SER A 381 -13.82 -14.84 -2.23
CA SER A 381 -14.74 -15.76 -1.55
C SER A 381 -15.35 -15.07 -0.35
N GLU A 382 -16.17 -15.79 0.44
CA GLU A 382 -16.73 -15.26 1.67
C GLU A 382 -15.64 -14.87 2.69
N SER A 383 -14.56 -15.62 2.74
CA SER A 383 -13.58 -15.59 3.82
C SER A 383 -12.16 -15.23 3.39
N ALA A 384 -11.87 -15.19 2.09
CA ALA A 384 -10.56 -14.83 1.56
C ALA A 384 -10.63 -14.16 0.19
N VAL A 385 -9.54 -13.50 -0.17
CA VAL A 385 -9.33 -12.88 -1.48
C VAL A 385 -8.05 -13.41 -2.09
N SER A 386 -8.09 -13.63 -3.40
CA SER A 386 -6.99 -14.21 -4.15
C SER A 386 -6.84 -13.52 -5.51
N THR A 387 -5.62 -13.47 -6.03
CA THR A 387 -5.32 -12.95 -7.36
C THR A 387 -4.14 -13.68 -7.97
N VAL A 388 -4.05 -13.59 -9.29
CA VAL A 388 -2.89 -14.03 -10.06
C VAL A 388 -2.47 -12.93 -11.03
N LEU A 389 -1.18 -12.65 -11.05
CA LEU A 389 -0.52 -11.81 -12.04
C LEU A 389 -0.04 -12.69 -13.19
N VAL A 390 -0.38 -12.29 -14.40
CA VAL A 390 -0.16 -13.03 -15.63
C VAL A 390 0.37 -12.09 -16.69
N GLN A 391 1.21 -12.59 -17.58
CA GLN A 391 1.57 -11.88 -18.81
C GLN A 391 1.27 -12.76 -20.01
N GLU A 392 0.64 -12.18 -21.03
CA GLU A 392 0.35 -12.87 -22.28
C GLU A 392 1.55 -12.73 -23.23
N ARG A 393 2.05 -13.86 -23.73
CA ARG A 393 3.14 -13.91 -24.72
C ARG A 393 2.71 -14.79 -25.88
N GLY A 394 2.48 -14.17 -27.04
CA GLY A 394 1.90 -14.86 -28.19
C GLY A 394 0.52 -15.44 -27.85
N ASN A 395 0.37 -16.76 -27.98
CA ASN A 395 -0.89 -17.47 -27.68
C ASN A 395 -0.92 -18.10 -26.27
N SER A 396 0.05 -17.82 -25.41
CA SER A 396 0.16 -18.43 -24.07
C SER A 396 0.14 -17.39 -22.96
N GLN A 397 -0.62 -17.68 -21.91
CA GLN A 397 -0.67 -16.90 -20.69
C GLN A 397 0.26 -17.53 -19.64
N LEU A 398 1.25 -16.75 -19.19
CA LEU A 398 2.27 -17.22 -18.26
C LEU A 398 2.07 -16.60 -16.87
N PRO A 399 1.95 -17.39 -15.80
CA PRO A 399 1.82 -16.87 -14.45
C PRO A 399 3.14 -16.30 -13.94
N ILE A 400 3.04 -15.19 -13.22
CA ILE A 400 4.18 -14.46 -12.64
C ILE A 400 4.14 -14.57 -11.12
N TYR A 401 2.96 -14.35 -10.52
CA TYR A 401 2.82 -14.30 -9.07
C TYR A 401 1.40 -14.66 -8.63
N PHE A 402 1.27 -15.52 -7.61
CA PHE A 402 0.00 -15.77 -6.92
C PHE A 402 -0.04 -15.05 -5.57
N VAL A 403 -1.14 -14.38 -5.26
CA VAL A 403 -1.37 -13.73 -3.96
C VAL A 403 -2.71 -14.15 -3.41
N SER A 404 -2.72 -14.61 -2.16
CA SER A 404 -3.94 -14.92 -1.43
C SER A 404 -3.87 -14.37 -0.01
N ARG A 405 -4.99 -13.88 0.52
CA ARG A 405 -5.12 -13.35 1.87
C ARG A 405 -6.47 -13.70 2.49
N VAL A 406 -6.45 -14.16 3.73
CA VAL A 406 -7.66 -14.36 4.53
C VAL A 406 -8.22 -13.01 4.98
N LEU A 407 -9.52 -12.79 4.83
CA LEU A 407 -10.22 -11.58 5.28
C LEU A 407 -10.37 -11.58 6.81
N GLN A 408 -10.26 -10.41 7.44
CA GLN A 408 -10.30 -10.30 8.91
C GLN A 408 -11.35 -9.29 9.39
N GLY A 409 -12.04 -9.64 10.49
CA GLY A 409 -12.97 -8.75 11.19
C GLY A 409 -14.10 -8.23 10.29
N ALA A 410 -14.15 -6.92 10.10
CA ALA A 410 -15.17 -6.28 9.27
C ALA A 410 -15.07 -6.66 7.78
N GLU A 411 -13.87 -7.02 7.29
CA GLU A 411 -13.64 -7.33 5.86
C GLU A 411 -14.42 -8.55 5.37
N VAL A 412 -14.74 -9.50 6.25
CA VAL A 412 -15.53 -10.71 5.93
C VAL A 412 -16.95 -10.33 5.47
N HIS A 413 -17.50 -9.26 6.05
CA HIS A 413 -18.86 -8.79 5.80
C HIS A 413 -18.94 -7.81 4.62
N TYR A 414 -17.83 -7.57 3.92
CA TYR A 414 -17.82 -6.70 2.75
C TYR A 414 -18.59 -7.35 1.61
N GLN A 415 -19.25 -6.53 0.80
CA GLN A 415 -19.89 -7.03 -0.40
C GLN A 415 -18.85 -7.56 -1.39
N LYS A 416 -19.25 -8.43 -2.33
CA LYS A 416 -18.34 -9.02 -3.32
C LYS A 416 -17.53 -7.97 -4.09
N ILE A 417 -18.17 -6.86 -4.48
CA ILE A 417 -17.50 -5.75 -5.18
C ILE A 417 -16.45 -5.04 -4.30
N GLU A 418 -16.76 -4.84 -3.02
CA GLU A 418 -15.83 -4.26 -2.04
C GLU A 418 -14.66 -5.22 -1.77
N LYS A 419 -14.91 -6.53 -1.69
CA LYS A 419 -13.87 -7.56 -1.57
C LYS A 419 -12.94 -7.55 -2.79
N LEU A 420 -13.49 -7.45 -4.00
CA LEU A 420 -12.68 -7.36 -5.23
C LEU A 420 -11.85 -6.07 -5.29
N ALA A 421 -12.43 -4.92 -4.90
CA ALA A 421 -11.69 -3.67 -4.79
C ALA A 421 -10.56 -3.75 -3.76
N LEU A 422 -10.83 -4.37 -2.60
CA LEU A 422 -9.83 -4.63 -1.57
C LEU A 422 -8.70 -5.53 -2.10
N THR A 423 -9.01 -6.53 -2.92
CA THR A 423 -7.99 -7.38 -3.58
C THR A 423 -7.00 -6.53 -4.37
N ILE A 424 -7.49 -5.54 -5.13
CA ILE A 424 -6.65 -4.62 -5.92
C ILE A 424 -5.73 -3.80 -5.02
N VAL A 425 -6.26 -3.30 -3.90
CA VAL A 425 -5.46 -2.52 -2.92
C VAL A 425 -4.36 -3.39 -2.28
N ILE A 426 -4.70 -4.62 -1.88
CA ILE A 426 -3.74 -5.55 -1.27
C ILE A 426 -2.56 -5.82 -2.21
N ILE A 427 -2.85 -5.99 -3.50
CA ILE A 427 -1.81 -6.34 -4.48
C ILE A 427 -0.99 -5.10 -4.84
N ALA A 428 -1.60 -3.93 -4.91
CA ALA A 428 -0.89 -2.66 -5.10
C ALA A 428 0.09 -2.40 -3.95
N TRP A 429 -0.26 -2.76 -2.70
CA TRP A 429 0.66 -2.67 -1.57
C TRP A 429 1.75 -3.74 -1.60
N LYS A 430 1.39 -5.02 -1.79
CA LYS A 430 2.32 -6.14 -1.72
C LYS A 430 3.31 -6.16 -2.89
N LEU A 431 2.82 -5.83 -4.08
CA LEU A 431 3.53 -5.94 -5.35
C LEU A 431 3.77 -4.56 -5.97
N ARG A 432 3.90 -3.53 -5.13
CA ARG A 432 4.09 -2.13 -5.52
C ARG A 432 5.17 -1.91 -6.58
N HIS A 433 6.28 -2.65 -6.47
CA HIS A 433 7.39 -2.59 -7.42
C HIS A 433 7.01 -3.03 -8.85
N TYR A 434 6.09 -3.99 -9.00
CA TYR A 434 5.53 -4.32 -10.33
C TYR A 434 4.55 -3.24 -10.80
N PHE A 435 3.68 -2.74 -9.92
CA PHE A 435 2.70 -1.69 -10.27
C PHE A 435 3.33 -0.36 -10.71
N HIS A 436 4.55 -0.06 -10.26
CA HIS A 436 5.30 1.11 -10.72
C HIS A 436 6.07 0.88 -12.02
N SER A 437 6.44 -0.37 -12.31
CA SER A 437 7.31 -0.71 -13.45
C SER A 437 6.54 -1.14 -14.69
N TYR A 438 5.27 -1.56 -14.55
CA TYR A 438 4.46 -2.13 -15.61
C TYR A 438 3.06 -1.52 -15.62
N GLU A 439 2.45 -1.42 -16.81
CA GLU A 439 1.03 -1.10 -16.97
C GLU A 439 0.18 -2.29 -16.48
N MET A 440 -0.81 -1.99 -15.63
CA MET A 440 -1.65 -3.02 -15.01
C MET A 440 -3.04 -3.05 -15.67
N VAL A 441 -3.44 -4.22 -16.15
CA VAL A 441 -4.77 -4.46 -16.73
C VAL A 441 -5.54 -5.43 -15.86
N ILE A 442 -6.60 -4.94 -15.23
CA ILE A 442 -7.50 -5.74 -14.40
C ILE A 442 -8.57 -6.37 -15.28
N ARG A 443 -8.57 -7.71 -15.31
CA ARG A 443 -9.54 -8.53 -16.04
C ARG A 443 -10.73 -8.84 -15.14
N THR A 444 -11.84 -8.14 -15.37
CA THR A 444 -13.05 -8.28 -14.55
C THR A 444 -14.30 -7.98 -15.36
N ASP A 445 -15.36 -8.75 -15.10
CA ASP A 445 -16.70 -8.51 -15.67
C ASP A 445 -17.57 -7.70 -14.70
N HIS A 446 -17.05 -7.36 -13.52
CA HIS A 446 -17.73 -6.52 -12.54
C HIS A 446 -17.39 -5.04 -12.77
N PRO A 447 -18.35 -4.10 -12.55
CA PRO A 447 -18.15 -2.66 -12.78
C PRO A 447 -17.31 -1.99 -11.66
N ILE A 448 -16.14 -2.55 -11.34
CA ILE A 448 -15.27 -2.07 -10.24
C ILE A 448 -14.80 -0.63 -10.50
N ARG A 449 -14.48 -0.30 -11.75
CA ARG A 449 -14.04 1.04 -12.16
C ARG A 449 -15.14 2.07 -11.87
N GLN A 450 -16.35 1.81 -12.33
CA GLN A 450 -17.50 2.71 -12.16
C GLN A 450 -17.79 2.91 -10.68
N VAL A 451 -17.74 1.83 -9.89
CA VAL A 451 -17.93 1.88 -8.43
C VAL A 451 -16.84 2.76 -7.81
N LEU A 452 -15.55 2.45 -7.95
CA LEU A 452 -14.46 3.25 -7.36
C LEU A 452 -14.43 4.72 -7.78
N GLN A 453 -15.06 5.06 -8.90
CA GLN A 453 -15.18 6.43 -9.38
C GLN A 453 -16.36 7.20 -8.77
N LYS A 454 -17.30 6.59 -8.03
CA LYS A 454 -18.42 7.33 -7.43
C LYS A 454 -18.02 8.11 -6.15
N PRO A 455 -18.38 9.40 -6.04
CA PRO A 455 -17.98 10.26 -4.91
C PRO A 455 -18.66 9.88 -3.59
N ASP A 456 -19.81 9.22 -3.64
CA ASP A 456 -20.66 9.01 -2.46
C ASP A 456 -20.51 7.62 -1.82
N LEU A 457 -19.54 6.81 -2.26
CA LEU A 457 -19.35 5.47 -1.68
C LEU A 457 -18.91 5.51 -0.20
N ALA A 458 -19.08 4.36 0.48
CA ALA A 458 -18.54 4.14 1.82
C ALA A 458 -17.09 4.68 1.91
N GLY A 459 -16.80 5.51 2.91
CA GLY A 459 -15.55 6.31 2.95
C GLY A 459 -14.24 5.51 2.77
N ARG A 460 -14.26 4.20 3.04
CA ARG A 460 -13.18 3.25 2.71
C ARG A 460 -12.90 3.12 1.22
N MET A 461 -13.93 3.01 0.37
CA MET A 461 -13.78 2.90 -1.09
C MET A 461 -13.18 4.17 -1.67
N MET A 462 -13.59 5.33 -1.16
CA MET A 462 -13.00 6.61 -1.56
C MET A 462 -11.51 6.67 -1.21
N LYS A 463 -11.14 6.24 0.02
CA LYS A 463 -9.73 6.13 0.42
C LYS A 463 -8.95 5.20 -0.52
N TRP A 464 -9.50 4.03 -0.84
CA TRP A 464 -8.86 3.07 -1.74
C TRP A 464 -8.74 3.61 -3.17
N SER A 465 -9.75 4.31 -3.68
CA SER A 465 -9.74 4.96 -4.98
C SER A 465 -8.60 5.99 -5.09
N ILE A 466 -8.40 6.80 -4.03
CA ILE A 466 -7.27 7.74 -3.95
C ILE A 466 -5.93 6.99 -3.91
N GLU A 467 -5.81 5.93 -3.12
CA GLU A 467 -4.55 5.16 -3.06
C GLU A 467 -4.22 4.48 -4.41
N LEU A 468 -5.23 3.93 -5.08
CA LEU A 468 -5.07 3.30 -6.39
C LEU A 468 -4.81 4.32 -7.50
N SER A 469 -5.20 5.59 -7.32
CA SER A 469 -4.90 6.66 -8.27
C SER A 469 -3.41 6.96 -8.43
N GLU A 470 -2.54 6.41 -7.56
CA GLU A 470 -1.09 6.47 -7.74
C GLU A 470 -0.65 5.68 -8.99
N PHE A 471 -1.41 4.66 -9.39
CA PHE A 471 -1.04 3.72 -10.45
C PHE A 471 -1.90 3.89 -11.69
N ALA A 472 -1.33 3.65 -12.87
CA ALA A 472 -2.08 3.58 -14.13
C ALA A 472 -2.72 2.20 -14.26
N ILE A 473 -4.02 2.11 -13.95
CA ILE A 473 -4.79 0.87 -13.96
C ILE A 473 -5.85 0.93 -15.06
N ARG A 474 -5.81 -0.03 -15.98
CA ARG A 474 -6.85 -0.26 -16.98
C ARG A 474 -7.77 -1.39 -16.55
N TYR A 475 -9.04 -1.28 -16.91
CA TYR A 475 -10.05 -2.28 -16.63
C TYR A 475 -10.58 -2.80 -17.96
N GLU A 476 -10.51 -4.11 -18.14
CA GLU A 476 -10.98 -4.77 -19.35
C GLU A 476 -11.81 -6.02 -19.00
N PRO A 477 -12.76 -6.41 -19.85
CA PRO A 477 -13.52 -7.65 -19.67
C PRO A 477 -12.59 -8.87 -19.59
N ARG A 478 -13.06 -9.94 -18.94
CA ARG A 478 -12.22 -11.09 -18.59
C ARG A 478 -11.62 -11.84 -19.79
N GLY A 479 -12.32 -11.84 -20.92
CA GLY A 479 -11.89 -12.48 -22.17
C GLY A 479 -11.76 -14.01 -22.06
N ALA A 480 -11.40 -14.67 -23.17
CA ALA A 480 -11.17 -16.11 -23.21
C ALA A 480 -9.82 -16.49 -22.59
N ILE A 481 -9.81 -17.47 -21.68
CA ILE A 481 -8.60 -17.92 -20.97
C ILE A 481 -7.92 -19.06 -21.75
N ARG A 482 -6.61 -18.93 -21.93
CA ARG A 482 -5.83 -19.85 -22.78
C ARG A 482 -4.94 -20.83 -22.00
N ALA A 483 -4.73 -20.63 -20.69
CA ALA A 483 -3.87 -21.50 -19.89
C ALA A 483 -4.65 -22.37 -18.90
N GLN A 484 -4.33 -23.66 -18.82
CA GLN A 484 -4.99 -24.63 -17.94
C GLN A 484 -4.90 -24.25 -16.45
N VAL A 485 -3.75 -23.78 -15.98
CA VAL A 485 -3.56 -23.36 -14.56
C VAL A 485 -4.47 -22.17 -14.21
N LEU A 486 -4.72 -21.29 -15.18
CA LEU A 486 -5.66 -20.19 -15.05
C LEU A 486 -7.10 -20.69 -15.16
N ALA A 487 -7.37 -21.66 -16.04
CA ALA A 487 -8.66 -22.32 -16.14
C ALA A 487 -9.04 -23.01 -14.83
N ASP A 488 -8.13 -23.71 -14.15
CA ASP A 488 -8.38 -24.33 -12.86
C ASP A 488 -8.65 -23.27 -11.77
N PHE A 489 -7.87 -22.18 -11.74
CA PHE A 489 -8.14 -21.02 -10.87
C PHE A 489 -9.53 -20.41 -11.14
N LEU A 490 -9.98 -20.42 -12.41
CA LEU A 490 -11.22 -19.82 -12.91
C LEU A 490 -12.45 -20.73 -12.79
N VAL A 491 -12.28 -22.04 -12.93
CA VAL A 491 -13.28 -23.04 -12.57
C VAL A 491 -13.53 -22.97 -11.07
N GLU A 492 -12.46 -22.86 -10.27
CA GLU A 492 -12.55 -22.59 -8.83
C GLU A 492 -13.17 -21.21 -8.50
N LEU A 493 -13.24 -20.26 -9.44
CA LEU A 493 -13.82 -18.91 -9.27
C LEU A 493 -15.34 -18.86 -9.44
N THR A 494 -15.92 -19.86 -10.08
CA THR A 494 -17.36 -19.94 -10.31
C THR A 494 -17.94 -20.83 -9.22
N PRO A 495 -18.80 -20.32 -8.32
CA PRO A 495 -19.45 -21.20 -7.35
C PRO A 495 -20.22 -22.27 -8.11
N SER A 496 -20.13 -23.52 -7.66
CA SER A 496 -20.97 -24.61 -8.14
C SER A 496 -22.41 -24.34 -7.70
N ALA A 497 -23.14 -23.58 -8.52
CA ALA A 497 -24.59 -23.50 -8.49
C ALA A 497 -25.08 -24.04 -9.83
N GLU A 498 -26.02 -24.97 -9.68
CA GLU A 498 -26.89 -25.58 -10.68
C GLU A 498 -27.13 -24.71 -11.91
N GLU A 499 -27.05 -25.33 -13.08
CA GLU A 499 -27.66 -24.99 -14.39
C GLU A 499 -28.45 -23.67 -14.50
N ASP A 500 -27.84 -22.52 -14.27
CA ASP A 500 -28.34 -21.26 -14.80
C ASP A 500 -27.54 -20.94 -16.06
N SER A 501 -28.14 -21.32 -17.18
CA SER A 501 -27.84 -20.79 -18.50
C SER A 501 -27.58 -19.28 -18.43
N PHE A 502 -26.70 -18.79 -19.30
CA PHE A 502 -26.47 -17.37 -19.58
C PHE A 502 -27.77 -16.64 -20.00
N GLU A 503 -28.73 -16.48 -19.10
CA GLU A 503 -29.83 -15.55 -19.25
C GLU A 503 -29.24 -14.15 -19.10
N GLU A 504 -29.54 -13.29 -20.08
CA GLU A 504 -29.16 -11.88 -20.11
C GLU A 504 -29.24 -11.24 -18.72
N SER A 505 -28.15 -10.61 -18.25
CA SER A 505 -28.03 -10.00 -16.92
C SER A 505 -29.23 -9.09 -16.60
N LYS A 506 -30.22 -9.65 -15.89
CA LYS A 506 -31.47 -8.98 -15.57
C LYS A 506 -31.31 -8.25 -14.24
N TRP A 507 -31.21 -6.93 -14.31
CA TRP A 507 -31.11 -6.08 -13.13
C TRP A 507 -32.48 -5.86 -12.50
N ILE A 508 -32.54 -5.88 -11.16
CA ILE A 508 -33.75 -5.60 -10.38
C ILE A 508 -33.55 -4.26 -9.67
N LEU A 509 -34.40 -3.29 -10.01
CA LEU A 509 -34.40 -1.97 -9.40
C LEU A 509 -35.60 -1.86 -8.46
N SER A 510 -35.40 -1.48 -7.21
CA SER A 510 -36.47 -1.17 -6.25
C SER A 510 -36.34 0.28 -5.82
N VAL A 511 -37.43 1.05 -5.97
CA VAL A 511 -37.45 2.50 -5.75
C VAL A 511 -38.59 2.89 -4.81
N ASP A 512 -38.38 3.94 -4.02
CA ASP A 512 -39.41 4.57 -3.20
C ASP A 512 -39.11 6.06 -3.00
N GLY A 513 -40.15 6.88 -3.08
CA GLY A 513 -40.09 8.32 -2.86
C GLY A 513 -40.90 8.77 -1.64
N ALA A 514 -40.28 9.50 -0.72
CA ALA A 514 -40.93 10.03 0.47
C ALA A 514 -40.85 11.56 0.52
N SER A 515 -41.98 12.20 0.83
CA SER A 515 -42.02 13.64 1.10
C SER A 515 -42.76 13.96 2.40
N ASN A 516 -42.13 14.73 3.30
CA ASN A 516 -42.69 15.13 4.59
C ASN A 516 -42.36 16.61 4.92
N LEU A 517 -42.85 17.09 6.07
CA LEU A 517 -42.60 18.47 6.56
C LEU A 517 -41.12 18.80 6.78
N GLY A 518 -40.26 17.79 6.99
CA GLY A 518 -38.81 17.92 7.20
C GLY A 518 -37.98 17.91 5.91
N GLY A 519 -38.57 17.51 4.77
CA GLY A 519 -37.92 17.47 3.46
C GLY A 519 -38.45 16.35 2.57
N SER A 520 -37.90 16.25 1.37
CA SER A 520 -38.19 15.19 0.41
C SER A 520 -36.93 14.34 0.17
N GLY A 521 -37.11 13.04 -0.06
CA GLY A 521 -36.02 12.10 -0.23
C GLY A 521 -36.44 10.83 -0.94
N VAL A 522 -35.45 10.08 -1.40
CA VAL A 522 -35.59 8.91 -2.26
C VAL A 522 -34.73 7.78 -1.73
N GLY A 523 -35.24 6.57 -1.81
CA GLY A 523 -34.49 5.33 -1.65
C GLY A 523 -34.38 4.61 -2.99
N ILE A 524 -33.19 4.07 -3.27
CA ILE A 524 -32.93 3.24 -4.45
C ILE A 524 -32.15 2.01 -3.99
N VAL A 525 -32.60 0.84 -4.41
CA VAL A 525 -31.88 -0.41 -4.26
C VAL A 525 -31.79 -1.06 -5.64
N LEU A 526 -30.56 -1.26 -6.11
CA LEU A 526 -30.28 -1.88 -7.40
C LEU A 526 -29.53 -3.20 -7.18
N GLU A 527 -30.11 -4.28 -7.68
CA GLU A 527 -29.64 -5.65 -7.50
C GLU A 527 -29.34 -6.31 -8.86
N ASP A 528 -28.23 -7.02 -8.94
CA ASP A 528 -27.89 -7.90 -10.06
C ASP A 528 -27.91 -9.38 -9.61
N LEU A 529 -28.25 -10.29 -10.53
CA LEU A 529 -28.26 -11.74 -10.31
C LEU A 529 -26.88 -12.29 -9.88
N GLY A 530 -25.78 -11.56 -10.14
CA GLY A 530 -24.42 -11.86 -9.69
C GLY A 530 -24.05 -11.44 -8.25
N CYS A 531 -25.04 -11.11 -7.41
CA CYS A 531 -24.90 -10.67 -6.01
C CYS A 531 -24.33 -9.25 -5.80
N ILE A 532 -24.49 -8.34 -6.76
CA ILE A 532 -24.19 -6.91 -6.55
C ILE A 532 -25.45 -6.22 -6.01
N LEU A 533 -25.32 -5.53 -4.89
CA LEU A 533 -26.41 -4.83 -4.20
C LEU A 533 -25.98 -3.40 -3.90
N LEU A 534 -26.52 -2.45 -4.65
CA LEU A 534 -26.24 -1.03 -4.49
C LEU A 534 -27.42 -0.36 -3.79
N GLU A 535 -27.16 0.28 -2.66
CA GLU A 535 -28.14 1.07 -1.92
C GLU A 535 -27.77 2.53 -1.97
N GLN A 536 -28.70 3.37 -2.41
CA GLN A 536 -28.51 4.80 -2.51
C GLN A 536 -29.69 5.52 -1.88
N SER A 537 -29.39 6.59 -1.15
CA SER A 537 -30.39 7.49 -0.57
C SER A 537 -30.16 8.88 -1.16
N LEU A 538 -31.18 9.52 -1.71
CA LEU A 538 -31.07 10.87 -2.27
C LEU A 538 -31.94 11.83 -1.48
N ARG A 539 -31.43 13.03 -1.19
CA ARG A 539 -32.20 14.12 -0.58
C ARG A 539 -32.46 15.21 -1.61
N PHE A 540 -33.64 15.82 -1.55
CA PHE A 540 -33.93 16.99 -2.38
C PHE A 540 -33.72 18.29 -1.60
N GLU A 541 -33.13 19.30 -2.24
CA GLU A 541 -33.13 20.69 -1.73
C GLU A 541 -34.40 21.46 -2.13
N PHE A 542 -35.19 20.91 -3.05
CA PHE A 542 -36.49 21.42 -3.44
C PHE A 542 -37.62 20.65 -2.74
N ARG A 543 -38.79 21.29 -2.60
CA ARG A 543 -39.99 20.62 -2.10
C ARG A 543 -40.64 19.83 -3.24
N ALA A 544 -40.74 18.51 -3.07
CA ALA A 544 -41.47 17.63 -3.96
C ALA A 544 -42.79 17.17 -3.32
N SER A 545 -43.83 16.94 -4.11
CA SER A 545 -44.99 16.15 -3.65
C SER A 545 -44.59 14.67 -3.51
N ASN A 546 -45.41 13.86 -2.83
CA ASN A 546 -45.11 12.43 -2.71
C ASN A 546 -45.03 11.77 -4.10
N ASN A 547 -45.97 12.08 -5.00
CA ASN A 547 -45.97 11.54 -6.37
C ASN A 547 -44.76 12.01 -7.18
N GLN A 548 -44.30 13.26 -6.99
CA GLN A 548 -43.08 13.75 -7.64
C GLN A 548 -41.84 13.01 -7.11
N ALA A 549 -41.76 12.80 -5.79
CA ALA A 549 -40.66 12.04 -5.19
C ALA A 549 -40.58 10.61 -5.70
N GLU A 550 -41.71 9.95 -5.94
CA GLU A 550 -41.76 8.60 -6.53
C GLU A 550 -41.26 8.58 -7.99
N TYR A 551 -41.63 9.58 -8.79
CA TYR A 551 -41.12 9.72 -10.15
C TYR A 551 -39.62 10.03 -10.19
N GLU A 552 -39.14 10.89 -9.29
CA GLU A 552 -37.72 11.16 -9.13
C GLU A 552 -36.95 9.92 -8.68
N ALA A 553 -37.53 9.11 -7.79
CA ALA A 553 -36.95 7.83 -7.36
C ALA A 553 -36.75 6.89 -8.55
N LEU A 554 -37.78 6.75 -9.39
CA LEU A 554 -37.73 5.93 -10.59
C LEU A 554 -36.69 6.44 -11.60
N LEU A 555 -36.67 7.74 -11.88
CA LEU A 555 -35.73 8.35 -12.83
C LEU A 555 -34.28 8.20 -12.38
N ALA A 556 -33.98 8.50 -11.10
CA ALA A 556 -32.65 8.35 -10.54
C ALA A 556 -32.22 6.88 -10.52
N GLY A 557 -33.14 5.94 -10.24
CA GLY A 557 -32.88 4.50 -10.30
C GLY A 557 -32.56 4.00 -11.72
N ILE A 558 -33.29 4.48 -12.73
CA ILE A 558 -33.04 4.13 -14.14
C ILE A 558 -31.69 4.68 -14.61
N ALA A 559 -31.36 5.93 -14.23
CA ALA A 559 -30.06 6.53 -14.54
C ALA A 559 -28.91 5.72 -13.91
N LEU A 560 -29.05 5.34 -12.63
CA LEU A 560 -28.09 4.49 -11.93
C LEU A 560 -27.89 3.15 -12.64
N ALA A 561 -28.97 2.48 -13.07
CA ALA A 561 -28.88 1.22 -13.79
C ALA A 561 -28.12 1.35 -15.11
N LYS A 562 -28.38 2.44 -15.86
CA LYS A 562 -27.69 2.72 -17.12
C LYS A 562 -26.19 2.97 -16.92
N GLU A 563 -25.81 3.71 -15.88
CA GLU A 563 -24.39 3.94 -15.52
C GLU A 563 -23.66 2.65 -15.12
N MET A 564 -24.36 1.69 -14.52
CA MET A 564 -23.81 0.37 -14.19
C MET A 564 -23.71 -0.57 -15.39
N GLY A 565 -24.12 -0.11 -16.58
CA GLY A 565 -24.06 -0.87 -17.83
C GLY A 565 -25.18 -1.88 -18.00
N ALA A 566 -26.30 -1.74 -17.26
CA ALA A 566 -27.43 -2.65 -17.38
C ALA A 566 -28.10 -2.55 -18.76
N THR A 567 -28.30 -3.69 -19.42
CA THR A 567 -29.01 -3.79 -20.70
C THR A 567 -30.48 -4.18 -20.53
N SER A 568 -30.80 -4.95 -19.49
CA SER A 568 -32.15 -5.42 -19.14
C SER A 568 -32.50 -5.04 -17.70
N LEU A 569 -33.65 -4.38 -17.48
CA LEU A 569 -34.03 -3.78 -16.20
C LEU A 569 -35.48 -4.11 -15.80
N SER A 570 -35.65 -4.66 -14.60
CA SER A 570 -36.95 -4.91 -13.96
C SER A 570 -37.11 -4.02 -12.73
N ALA A 571 -37.85 -2.92 -12.87
CA ALA A 571 -38.14 -1.98 -11.80
C ALA A 571 -39.35 -2.40 -10.94
N ARG A 572 -39.30 -2.08 -9.65
CA ARG A 572 -40.32 -2.33 -8.62
C ARG A 572 -40.61 -1.03 -7.87
N SER A 573 -41.88 -0.68 -7.72
CA SER A 573 -42.35 0.47 -6.95
C SER A 573 -43.67 0.11 -6.26
N ASP A 574 -43.92 0.68 -5.09
CA ASP A 574 -45.20 0.58 -4.36
C ASP A 574 -46.18 1.71 -4.69
N SER A 575 -45.82 2.62 -5.60
CA SER A 575 -46.72 3.64 -6.12
C SER A 575 -47.58 3.09 -7.26
N GLN A 576 -48.84 2.77 -6.95
CA GLN A 576 -49.82 2.32 -7.95
C GLN A 576 -50.05 3.38 -9.05
N LEU A 577 -49.92 4.66 -8.71
CA LEU A 577 -50.09 5.76 -9.67
C LEU A 577 -48.96 5.80 -10.70
N VAL A 578 -47.69 5.76 -10.26
CA VAL A 578 -46.52 5.82 -11.15
C VAL A 578 -46.47 4.58 -12.04
N THR A 579 -46.65 3.40 -11.44
CA THR A 579 -46.67 2.13 -12.17
C THR A 579 -47.79 2.09 -13.22
N GLY A 580 -49.01 2.53 -12.88
CA GLY A 580 -50.12 2.58 -13.84
C GLY A 580 -49.98 3.64 -14.93
N GLN A 581 -49.37 4.79 -14.64
CA GLN A 581 -49.11 5.82 -15.65
C GLN A 581 -48.02 5.38 -16.65
N VAL A 582 -46.96 4.72 -16.17
CA VAL A 582 -45.88 4.18 -17.03
C VAL A 582 -46.37 3.00 -17.87
N ALA A 583 -47.22 2.13 -17.31
CA ALA A 583 -47.85 1.03 -18.05
C ALA A 583 -48.94 1.48 -19.04
N GLY A 584 -49.32 2.77 -19.03
CA GLY A 584 -50.36 3.32 -19.90
C GLY A 584 -51.80 3.02 -19.45
N THR A 585 -52.00 2.44 -18.27
CA THR A 585 -53.33 2.15 -17.72
C THR A 585 -53.98 3.38 -17.07
N PHE A 586 -53.18 4.36 -16.63
CA PHE A 586 -53.66 5.63 -16.07
C PHE A 586 -53.21 6.84 -16.89
N GLN A 587 -54.09 7.84 -17.01
CA GLN A 587 -53.76 9.11 -17.67
C GLN A 587 -53.11 10.10 -16.68
N ALA A 588 -51.98 10.68 -17.07
CA ALA A 588 -51.36 11.79 -16.34
C ALA A 588 -52.01 13.13 -16.75
N LYS A 589 -53.00 13.57 -15.98
CA LYS A 589 -53.71 14.85 -16.21
C LYS A 589 -52.92 16.08 -15.71
N ASP A 590 -52.02 15.87 -14.76
CA ASP A 590 -51.16 16.92 -14.22
C ASP A 590 -50.02 17.24 -15.20
N PRO A 591 -49.83 18.51 -15.62
CA PRO A 591 -48.80 18.89 -16.59
C PRO A 591 -47.36 18.61 -16.14
N GLN A 592 -47.08 18.63 -14.83
CA GLN A 592 -45.74 18.30 -14.31
C GLN A 592 -45.51 16.79 -14.30
N LEU A 593 -46.50 15.98 -13.88
CA LEU A 593 -46.40 14.52 -13.92
C LEU A 593 -46.34 13.97 -15.35
N ALA A 594 -46.98 14.64 -16.31
CA ALA A 594 -46.86 14.30 -17.73
C ALA A 594 -45.41 14.42 -18.24
N ARG A 595 -44.67 15.46 -17.81
CA ARG A 595 -43.24 15.64 -18.14
C ARG A 595 -42.36 14.57 -17.51
N TYR A 596 -42.67 14.15 -16.28
CA TYR A 596 -41.98 13.03 -15.64
C TYR A 596 -42.18 11.72 -16.43
N LEU A 597 -43.42 11.44 -16.83
CA LEU A 597 -43.76 10.25 -17.61
C LEU A 597 -43.05 10.23 -18.97
N GLU A 598 -42.96 11.36 -19.65
CA GLU A 598 -42.20 11.49 -20.91
C GLU A 598 -40.72 11.19 -20.72
N LYS A 599 -40.09 11.74 -19.67
CA LYS A 599 -38.67 11.50 -19.36
C LYS A 599 -38.40 10.02 -19.03
N VAL A 600 -39.30 9.36 -18.29
CA VAL A 600 -39.20 7.91 -18.01
C VAL A 600 -39.26 7.11 -19.31
N LYS A 601 -40.17 7.45 -20.24
CA LYS A 601 -40.27 6.77 -21.54
C LYS A 601 -38.98 6.90 -22.35
N VAL A 602 -38.42 8.11 -22.45
CA VAL A 602 -37.15 8.36 -23.16
C VAL A 602 -36.00 7.54 -22.56
N LEU A 603 -35.86 7.51 -21.23
CA LEU A 603 -34.78 6.77 -20.58
C LEU A 603 -34.97 5.25 -20.67
N SER A 604 -36.22 4.77 -20.57
CA SER A 604 -36.56 3.35 -20.68
C SER A 604 -36.31 2.77 -22.07
N ALA A 605 -36.39 3.59 -23.14
CA ALA A 605 -36.10 3.18 -24.51
C ALA A 605 -34.62 2.80 -24.74
N GLY A 606 -33.72 3.16 -23.82
CA GLY A 606 -32.31 2.77 -23.87
C GLY A 606 -32.00 1.34 -23.41
N PHE A 607 -32.98 0.60 -22.90
CA PHE A 607 -32.82 -0.79 -22.44
C PHE A 607 -33.40 -1.76 -23.48
N THR A 608 -32.79 -2.94 -23.64
CA THR A 608 -33.33 -3.99 -24.53
C THR A 608 -34.64 -4.56 -23.98
N LYS A 609 -34.78 -4.59 -22.65
CA LYS A 609 -35.98 -5.03 -21.94
C LYS A 609 -36.18 -4.19 -20.68
N PHE A 610 -37.32 -3.52 -20.58
CA PHE A 610 -37.72 -2.74 -19.40
C PHE A 610 -39.12 -3.16 -18.93
N SER A 611 -39.27 -3.46 -17.64
CA SER A 611 -40.59 -3.70 -17.03
C SER A 611 -40.68 -3.01 -15.67
N LEU A 612 -41.77 -2.31 -15.41
CA LEU A 612 -42.07 -1.71 -14.11
C LEU A 612 -43.27 -2.39 -13.47
N ASN A 613 -43.07 -3.03 -12.32
CA ASN A 613 -44.09 -3.79 -11.62
C ASN A 613 -44.48 -3.12 -10.29
N HIS A 614 -45.79 -3.11 -10.01
CA HIS A 614 -46.30 -2.69 -8.71
C HIS A 614 -46.10 -3.79 -7.67
N VAL A 615 -45.55 -3.42 -6.51
CA VAL A 615 -45.24 -4.35 -5.41
C VAL A 615 -45.87 -3.84 -4.11
N PRO A 616 -46.48 -4.69 -3.27
CA PRO A 616 -47.03 -4.25 -1.99
C PRO A 616 -45.95 -3.64 -1.08
N ARG A 617 -46.27 -2.54 -0.39
CA ARG A 617 -45.34 -1.78 0.47
C ARG A 617 -44.54 -2.62 1.47
N LYS A 618 -45.10 -3.73 1.99
CA LYS A 618 -44.38 -4.67 2.87
C LYS A 618 -43.14 -5.29 2.21
N GLN A 619 -43.19 -5.55 0.91
CA GLN A 619 -42.11 -6.12 0.11
C GLN A 619 -41.10 -5.05 -0.38
N ASN A 620 -41.42 -3.75 -0.27
CA ASN A 620 -40.52 -2.62 -0.57
C ASN A 620 -39.97 -1.92 0.70
N SER A 621 -40.09 -2.57 1.86
CA SER A 621 -39.80 -1.98 3.18
C SER A 621 -38.38 -1.43 3.34
N ARG A 622 -37.41 -2.04 2.65
CA ARG A 622 -36.00 -1.64 2.69
C ARG A 622 -35.75 -0.29 2.01
N VAL A 623 -36.43 -0.04 0.89
CA VAL A 623 -36.33 1.21 0.14
C VAL A 623 -37.13 2.33 0.82
N ASP A 624 -38.27 1.99 1.41
CA ASP A 624 -39.09 2.89 2.26
C ASP A 624 -38.34 3.39 3.50
N LEU A 625 -37.46 2.57 4.09
CA LEU A 625 -36.55 3.02 5.14
C LEU A 625 -35.52 4.03 4.61
N LEU A 626 -34.94 3.79 3.43
CA LEU A 626 -33.91 4.66 2.83
C LEU A 626 -34.48 6.03 2.41
N SER A 627 -35.69 6.08 1.85
CA SER A 627 -36.36 7.34 1.46
C SER A 627 -36.74 8.19 2.68
N LYS A 628 -37.23 7.55 3.75
CA LYS A 628 -37.55 8.19 5.04
C LYS A 628 -36.31 8.68 5.78
N LEU A 629 -35.20 7.93 5.70
CA LEU A 629 -33.90 8.36 6.25
C LEU A 629 -33.39 9.63 5.54
N ALA A 630 -33.56 9.74 4.22
CA ALA A 630 -33.18 10.96 3.48
C ALA A 630 -34.02 12.19 3.87
N SER A 631 -35.32 12.02 4.09
CA SER A 631 -36.26 13.13 4.33
C SER A 631 -36.25 13.68 5.78
N THR A 632 -35.62 13.01 6.75
CA THR A 632 -35.75 13.34 8.19
C THR A 632 -34.52 14.01 8.85
N LYS A 633 -33.47 14.36 8.09
CA LYS A 633 -32.17 14.80 8.64
C LYS A 633 -32.08 16.31 8.98
N LYS A 634 -31.54 16.65 10.15
CA LYS A 634 -31.04 18.00 10.49
C LYS A 634 -29.59 18.20 10.00
N PRO A 635 -29.21 19.41 9.51
CA PRO A 635 -27.85 19.67 9.04
C PRO A 635 -26.82 19.44 10.16
N GLY A 636 -25.83 18.57 9.94
CA GLY A 636 -24.70 18.35 10.88
C GLY A 636 -24.51 16.93 11.46
N ALA A 637 -25.38 15.94 11.18
CA ALA A 637 -25.18 14.57 11.69
C ALA A 637 -24.53 13.62 10.66
N THR A 638 -23.33 13.13 10.96
CA THR A 638 -22.63 12.10 10.16
C THR A 638 -23.11 10.70 10.53
N ARG A 639 -23.73 9.99 9.58
CA ARG A 639 -24.05 8.55 9.63
C ARG A 639 -23.56 7.87 8.35
N PRO A 640 -23.30 6.55 8.35
CA PRO A 640 -22.57 5.84 7.29
C PRO A 640 -23.42 5.45 6.07
N VAL A 641 -24.51 6.16 5.78
CA VAL A 641 -25.38 5.90 4.62
C VAL A 641 -25.05 6.91 3.53
N ILE A 642 -24.81 6.39 2.32
CA ILE A 642 -24.54 7.13 1.08
C ILE A 642 -25.73 8.07 0.80
N GLN A 643 -25.52 9.39 0.90
CA GLN A 643 -26.58 10.38 0.74
C GLN A 643 -26.18 11.46 -0.26
N GLU A 644 -26.72 11.40 -1.47
CA GLU A 644 -26.53 12.42 -2.52
C GLU A 644 -27.65 13.46 -2.45
N THR A 645 -27.37 14.70 -2.89
CA THR A 645 -28.32 15.82 -2.79
C THR A 645 -28.69 16.34 -4.17
N LEU A 646 -29.96 16.23 -4.54
CA LEU A 646 -30.52 16.77 -5.78
C LEU A 646 -31.01 18.20 -5.54
N THR A 647 -30.44 19.15 -6.27
CA THR A 647 -30.69 20.59 -6.10
C THR A 647 -31.94 21.08 -6.84
N GLN A 648 -32.35 20.39 -7.92
CA GLN A 648 -33.52 20.74 -8.74
C GLN A 648 -34.27 19.48 -9.24
N PRO A 649 -35.57 19.60 -9.57
CA PRO A 649 -36.36 18.49 -10.13
C PRO A 649 -35.86 18.04 -11.52
N SER A 650 -35.86 16.74 -11.79
CA SER A 650 -35.43 16.13 -13.06
C SER A 650 -36.24 16.61 -14.28
N ILE A 651 -37.44 17.16 -14.09
CA ILE A 651 -38.28 17.72 -15.17
C ILE A 651 -37.90 19.15 -15.60
N ASN A 652 -37.11 19.85 -14.78
CA ASN A 652 -36.70 21.23 -15.03
C ASN A 652 -35.40 21.34 -15.84
N GLU A 653 -34.85 20.23 -16.33
CA GLU A 653 -33.98 20.29 -17.49
C GLU A 653 -34.77 20.95 -18.62
N ALA A 654 -34.45 22.21 -18.88
CA ALA A 654 -34.95 22.88 -20.06
C ALA A 654 -34.55 22.03 -21.27
N GLN A 655 -35.48 21.83 -22.20
CA GLN A 655 -35.16 21.65 -23.62
C GLN A 655 -34.50 22.92 -24.19
N GLY A 656 -33.54 23.51 -23.47
CA GLY A 656 -32.42 24.17 -24.11
C GLY A 656 -31.44 23.04 -24.37
N ASN A 657 -31.11 22.75 -25.62
CA ASN A 657 -29.83 23.24 -26.13
C ASN A 657 -29.25 24.38 -25.27
N VAL A 658 -28.81 24.09 -24.05
CA VAL A 658 -27.75 24.88 -23.43
C VAL A 658 -26.60 24.65 -24.37
N LEU A 659 -26.36 25.63 -25.23
CA LEU A 659 -25.28 25.65 -26.19
C LEU A 659 -24.08 24.95 -25.57
N PHE A 660 -23.81 23.76 -26.09
CA PHE A 660 -22.56 23.05 -25.97
C PHE A 660 -21.49 24.10 -26.27
N ILE A 661 -20.80 24.62 -25.25
CA ILE A 661 -19.75 25.59 -25.51
C ILE A 661 -18.57 24.74 -25.98
N GLN A 662 -18.36 24.69 -27.29
CA GLN A 662 -17.20 24.05 -27.94
C GLN A 662 -15.88 24.37 -27.20
N GLU A 663 -15.80 25.60 -26.66
CA GLU A 663 -14.71 26.13 -25.80
C GLU A 663 -14.40 25.29 -24.55
N GLU A 664 -15.34 24.53 -23.96
CA GLU A 664 -15.07 23.65 -22.81
C GLU A 664 -14.38 22.34 -23.23
N LEU A 665 -14.74 21.78 -24.40
CA LEU A 665 -14.10 20.60 -24.99
C LEU A 665 -12.74 20.93 -25.63
N ASP A 666 -12.59 22.14 -26.16
CA ASP A 666 -11.33 22.67 -26.69
C ASP A 666 -10.37 23.16 -25.59
N SER A 667 -10.78 23.06 -24.33
CA SER A 667 -9.97 23.44 -23.17
C SER A 667 -9.28 22.25 -22.52
N TRP A 668 -8.48 22.52 -21.49
CA TRP A 668 -7.86 21.51 -20.61
C TRP A 668 -8.87 20.51 -20.00
N MET A 669 -10.17 20.83 -19.98
CA MET A 669 -11.23 19.97 -19.45
C MET A 669 -11.68 18.87 -20.42
N GLY A 670 -11.50 19.07 -21.73
CA GLY A 670 -11.98 18.17 -22.78
C GLY A 670 -11.51 16.72 -22.62
N PRO A 671 -10.20 16.46 -22.46
CA PRO A 671 -9.68 15.11 -22.24
C PRO A 671 -10.27 14.42 -21.00
N TYR A 672 -10.50 15.17 -19.91
CA TYR A 672 -11.09 14.63 -18.68
C TYR A 672 -12.57 14.33 -18.83
N ILE A 673 -13.32 15.19 -19.52
CA ILE A 673 -14.74 14.97 -19.80
C ILE A 673 -14.88 13.73 -20.69
N ALA A 674 -14.15 13.65 -21.81
CA ALA A 674 -14.17 12.51 -22.72
C ALA A 674 -13.83 11.18 -22.01
N TYR A 675 -12.81 11.18 -21.16
CA TYR A 675 -12.43 9.99 -20.40
C TYR A 675 -13.45 9.59 -19.32
N LEU A 676 -14.07 10.56 -18.64
CA LEU A 676 -15.06 10.30 -17.58
C LEU A 676 -16.44 9.91 -18.13
N THR A 677 -16.84 10.43 -19.30
CA THR A 677 -18.17 10.15 -19.89
C THR A 677 -18.14 9.02 -20.92
N ARG A 678 -17.10 8.96 -21.78
CA ARG A 678 -16.99 7.98 -22.90
C ARG A 678 -15.88 6.96 -22.72
N GLY A 679 -14.97 7.16 -21.76
CA GLY A 679 -13.82 6.28 -21.56
C GLY A 679 -12.72 6.45 -22.61
N GLU A 680 -12.80 7.47 -23.46
CA GLU A 680 -11.82 7.78 -24.51
C GLU A 680 -10.57 8.43 -23.93
N LEU A 681 -9.41 8.11 -24.48
CA LEU A 681 -8.12 8.64 -24.06
C LEU A 681 -7.47 9.45 -25.19
N PRO A 682 -6.69 10.50 -24.88
CA PRO A 682 -5.86 11.20 -25.86
C PRO A 682 -4.90 10.25 -26.59
N GLU A 683 -4.52 10.61 -27.83
CA GLU A 683 -3.56 9.83 -28.64
C GLU A 683 -2.15 9.83 -28.05
N ASP A 684 -1.76 10.90 -27.34
CA ASP A 684 -0.48 10.95 -26.64
C ASP A 684 -0.52 10.07 -25.37
N LYS A 685 0.37 9.08 -25.32
CA LYS A 685 0.54 8.17 -24.18
C LYS A 685 0.80 8.90 -22.86
N ARG A 686 1.53 10.02 -22.87
CA ARG A 686 1.85 10.77 -21.65
C ARG A 686 0.63 11.49 -21.11
N GLU A 687 -0.13 12.13 -21.99
CA GLU A 687 -1.35 12.83 -21.65
C GLU A 687 -2.45 11.85 -21.24
N ALA A 688 -2.60 10.73 -21.94
CA ALA A 688 -3.50 9.65 -21.56
C ALA A 688 -3.21 9.11 -20.16
N SER A 689 -1.93 8.88 -19.82
CA SER A 689 -1.54 8.45 -18.48
C SER A 689 -1.84 9.51 -17.41
N LEU A 690 -1.59 10.79 -17.72
CA LEU A 690 -1.92 11.91 -16.84
C LEU A 690 -3.42 12.01 -16.58
N VAL A 691 -4.23 11.93 -17.64
CA VAL A 691 -5.70 11.99 -17.58
C VAL A 691 -6.23 10.84 -16.74
N GLN A 692 -5.77 9.60 -16.97
CA GLN A 692 -6.16 8.44 -16.17
C GLN A 692 -5.83 8.61 -14.68
N ARG A 693 -4.64 9.14 -14.37
CA ARG A 693 -4.18 9.32 -12.99
C ARG A 693 -4.97 10.41 -12.26
N GLU A 694 -5.18 11.55 -12.92
CA GLU A 694 -5.80 12.73 -12.31
C GLU A 694 -7.33 12.66 -12.35
N SER A 695 -7.96 11.89 -13.25
CA SER A 695 -9.42 11.83 -13.40
C SER A 695 -10.14 11.41 -12.13
N VAL A 696 -9.49 10.65 -11.24
CA VAL A 696 -10.06 10.23 -9.93
C VAL A 696 -10.39 11.44 -9.05
N ARG A 697 -9.69 12.55 -9.25
CA ARG A 697 -9.92 13.83 -8.55
C ARG A 697 -11.04 14.64 -9.18
N PHE A 698 -11.61 14.20 -10.30
CA PHE A 698 -12.66 14.90 -11.00
C PHE A 698 -13.94 14.07 -11.06
N VAL A 699 -15.06 14.74 -11.25
CA VAL A 699 -16.39 14.14 -11.45
C VAL A 699 -17.17 15.01 -12.42
N VAL A 700 -17.94 14.39 -13.30
CA VAL A 700 -18.85 15.12 -14.19
C VAL A 700 -20.25 15.08 -13.56
N ILE A 701 -20.84 16.25 -13.33
CA ILE A 701 -22.21 16.40 -12.81
C ILE A 701 -22.94 17.38 -13.74
N ASN A 702 -24.07 16.96 -14.31
CA ASN A 702 -24.84 17.74 -15.30
C ASN A 702 -23.94 18.26 -16.45
N GLU A 703 -23.16 17.35 -17.04
CA GLU A 703 -22.20 17.63 -18.13
C GLU A 703 -21.09 18.64 -17.82
N ARG A 704 -20.91 19.03 -16.55
CA ARG A 704 -19.86 19.96 -16.11
C ARG A 704 -18.82 19.24 -15.25
N LEU A 705 -17.55 19.58 -15.46
CA LEU A 705 -16.44 19.00 -14.70
C LEU A 705 -16.30 19.67 -13.32
N TYR A 706 -16.21 18.87 -12.27
CA TYR A 706 -15.95 19.32 -10.90
C TYR A 706 -14.71 18.61 -10.35
N ARG A 707 -13.95 19.29 -9.49
CA ARG A 707 -12.81 18.75 -8.74
C ARG A 707 -13.20 18.43 -7.30
N ARG A 708 -12.75 17.27 -6.83
CA ARG A 708 -12.94 16.74 -5.48
C ARG A 708 -11.93 17.35 -4.51
N GLY A 709 -12.42 17.89 -3.39
CA GLY A 709 -11.61 18.32 -2.26
C GLY A 709 -11.55 17.26 -1.15
N PHE A 710 -10.53 17.32 -0.28
CA PHE A 710 -10.37 16.39 0.85
C PHE A 710 -11.45 16.57 1.95
N SER A 711 -11.99 17.79 2.08
CA SER A 711 -12.99 18.15 3.10
C SER A 711 -13.85 19.37 2.69
N SER A 712 -13.82 19.77 1.42
CA SER A 712 -14.48 20.97 0.88
C SER A 712 -15.52 20.58 -0.17
N PRO A 713 -16.54 21.42 -0.42
CA PRO A 713 -17.54 21.16 -1.48
C PRO A 713 -16.85 20.97 -2.84
N LEU A 714 -17.53 20.26 -3.75
CA LEU A 714 -17.06 20.04 -5.12
C LEU A 714 -16.77 21.39 -5.79
N LEU A 715 -15.55 21.55 -6.31
CA LEU A 715 -15.13 22.78 -6.96
C LEU A 715 -15.44 22.70 -8.46
N ARG A 716 -16.27 23.59 -8.97
CA ARG A 716 -16.57 23.69 -10.41
C ARG A 716 -15.31 24.04 -11.19
N CYS A 717 -14.99 23.25 -12.19
CA CYS A 717 -13.88 23.53 -13.10
C CYS A 717 -14.28 24.62 -14.09
N LEU A 718 -13.37 25.54 -14.37
CA LEU A 718 -13.59 26.68 -15.26
C LEU A 718 -12.64 26.65 -16.46
N THR A 719 -13.09 27.17 -17.60
CA THR A 719 -12.22 27.58 -18.70
C THR A 719 -11.39 28.80 -18.30
N MET A 720 -10.33 29.11 -19.04
CA MET A 720 -9.52 30.32 -18.78
C MET A 720 -10.33 31.61 -18.96
N SER A 721 -11.26 31.64 -19.93
CA SER A 721 -12.16 32.78 -20.15
C SER A 721 -13.10 33.00 -18.96
N GLN A 722 -13.67 31.93 -18.41
CA GLN A 722 -14.50 31.97 -17.20
C GLN A 722 -13.69 32.33 -15.95
N ALA A 723 -12.48 31.77 -15.81
CA ALA A 723 -11.58 32.05 -14.68
C ALA A 723 -11.20 33.53 -14.60
N GLN A 724 -10.94 34.19 -15.74
CA GLN A 724 -10.66 35.62 -15.80
C GLN A 724 -11.83 36.46 -15.29
N ARG A 725 -13.07 36.14 -15.69
CA ARG A 725 -14.26 36.83 -15.19
C ARG A 725 -14.43 36.66 -13.68
N VAL A 726 -14.26 35.43 -13.17
CA VAL A 726 -14.33 35.18 -11.73
C VAL A 726 -13.23 35.92 -10.97
N MET A 727 -12.00 35.97 -11.50
CA MET A 727 -10.94 36.77 -10.89
C MET A 727 -11.29 38.25 -10.87
N ASP A 728 -11.88 38.79 -11.95
CA ASP A 728 -12.28 40.19 -12.04
C ASP A 728 -13.46 40.54 -11.11
N GLU A 729 -14.50 39.72 -11.06
CA GLU A 729 -15.64 39.88 -10.14
C GLU A 729 -15.19 39.82 -8.66
N VAL A 730 -14.34 38.85 -8.32
CA VAL A 730 -13.91 38.65 -6.92
C VAL A 730 -12.90 39.71 -6.47
N HIS A 731 -12.14 40.29 -7.40
CA HIS A 731 -11.05 41.23 -7.14
C HIS A 731 -11.43 42.71 -7.34
N SER A 732 -12.16 43.04 -8.40
CA SER A 732 -12.30 44.41 -8.96
C SER A 732 -13.72 45.01 -8.92
N GLU A 733 -14.79 44.21 -8.78
CA GLU A 733 -16.17 44.75 -8.85
C GLU A 733 -16.58 45.58 -7.62
N MET A 734 -17.80 46.16 -7.66
CA MET A 734 -18.39 47.16 -6.74
C MET A 734 -18.29 46.90 -5.22
N CYS A 735 -17.85 45.71 -4.78
CA CYS A 735 -17.56 45.33 -3.39
C CYS A 735 -16.22 44.55 -3.22
N GLY A 736 -15.34 44.57 -4.22
CA GLY A 736 -14.05 43.89 -4.25
C GLY A 736 -13.01 44.63 -3.40
N SER A 737 -12.43 43.96 -2.41
CA SER A 737 -11.47 44.56 -1.48
C SER A 737 -10.01 44.56 -1.97
N HIS A 738 -9.78 44.55 -3.29
CA HIS A 738 -8.44 44.51 -3.91
C HIS A 738 -7.50 43.48 -3.25
N ILE A 739 -8.05 42.28 -3.08
CA ILE A 739 -7.46 41.24 -2.24
C ILE A 739 -6.14 40.75 -2.85
N GLY A 740 -5.10 40.64 -2.01
CA GLY A 740 -3.80 40.11 -2.43
C GLY A 740 -3.86 38.70 -3.03
N GLY A 741 -2.97 38.38 -3.97
CA GLY A 741 -3.09 37.18 -4.82
C GLY A 741 -3.26 35.85 -4.08
N ARG A 742 -2.61 35.66 -2.92
CA ARG A 742 -2.82 34.45 -2.10
C ARG A 742 -4.23 34.37 -1.50
N ALA A 743 -4.75 35.48 -1.01
CA ALA A 743 -6.09 35.53 -0.43
C ALA A 743 -7.18 35.43 -1.51
N LEU A 744 -6.90 35.92 -2.73
CA LEU A 744 -7.77 35.72 -3.89
C LEU A 744 -7.93 34.22 -4.22
N VAL A 745 -6.84 33.44 -4.22
CA VAL A 745 -6.89 31.97 -4.41
C VAL A 745 -7.83 31.29 -3.41
N TYR A 746 -7.72 31.62 -2.12
CA TYR A 746 -8.58 31.03 -1.10
C TYR A 746 -10.04 31.46 -1.24
N LYS A 747 -10.30 32.71 -1.64
CA LYS A 747 -11.66 33.22 -1.84
C LYS A 747 -12.33 32.55 -3.05
N VAL A 748 -11.61 32.40 -4.16
CA VAL A 748 -12.08 31.67 -5.35
C VAL A 748 -12.34 30.19 -5.04
N ALA A 749 -11.43 29.53 -4.32
CA ALA A 749 -11.62 28.14 -3.92
C ALA A 749 -12.81 27.97 -2.93
N ARG A 750 -13.01 28.91 -2.00
CA ARG A 750 -14.18 28.91 -1.10
C ARG A 750 -15.49 29.20 -1.81
N ALA A 751 -15.46 30.01 -2.87
CA ALA A 751 -16.59 30.25 -3.75
C ALA A 751 -16.94 29.03 -4.63
N GLY A 752 -16.12 27.97 -4.59
CA GLY A 752 -16.41 26.71 -5.24
C GLY A 752 -15.85 26.60 -6.65
N TYR A 753 -14.78 27.31 -7.01
CA TYR A 753 -14.20 27.29 -8.37
C TYR A 753 -12.76 26.74 -8.40
N PHE A 754 -12.38 26.12 -9.52
CA PHE A 754 -11.05 25.55 -9.74
C PHE A 754 -10.59 25.59 -11.21
N TRP A 755 -9.28 25.77 -11.42
CA TRP A 755 -8.58 25.44 -12.66
C TRP A 755 -7.09 25.16 -12.34
N PRO A 756 -6.33 24.45 -13.20
CA PRO A 756 -4.97 23.96 -12.87
C PRO A 756 -3.99 25.06 -12.46
N SER A 757 -4.06 26.23 -13.10
CA SER A 757 -3.17 27.37 -12.87
C SER A 757 -3.70 28.42 -11.88
N LEU A 758 -4.81 28.14 -11.17
CA LEU A 758 -5.49 29.04 -10.23
C LEU A 758 -4.55 29.87 -9.35
N ARG A 759 -3.54 29.24 -8.76
CA ARG A 759 -2.61 29.94 -7.87
C ARG A 759 -1.76 30.99 -8.59
N ASN A 760 -1.20 30.61 -9.74
CA ASN A 760 -0.31 31.49 -10.49
C ASN A 760 -1.12 32.60 -11.16
N ASP A 761 -2.30 32.28 -11.68
CA ASP A 761 -3.16 33.25 -12.37
C ASP A 761 -3.68 34.32 -11.41
N CYS A 762 -4.15 33.94 -10.21
CA CYS A 762 -4.56 34.92 -9.19
C CYS A 762 -3.40 35.83 -8.75
N VAL A 763 -2.18 35.31 -8.64
CA VAL A 763 -1.01 36.12 -8.27
C VAL A 763 -0.65 37.10 -9.39
N ASN A 764 -0.58 36.61 -10.63
CA ASN A 764 -0.28 37.42 -11.81
C ASN A 764 -1.38 38.46 -12.08
N TRP A 765 -2.64 38.15 -11.79
CA TRP A 765 -3.77 39.06 -11.95
C TRP A 765 -3.63 40.29 -11.04
N VAL A 766 -3.34 40.07 -9.76
CA VAL A 766 -3.13 41.16 -8.79
C VAL A 766 -1.89 42.00 -9.14
N GLN A 767 -0.84 41.37 -9.68
CA GLN A 767 0.34 42.10 -10.18
C GLN A 767 0.03 43.02 -11.37
N LYS A 768 -0.96 42.68 -12.19
CA LYS A 768 -1.40 43.50 -13.34
C LYS A 768 -2.47 44.53 -12.97
N CYS A 769 -3.09 44.44 -11.80
CA CYS A 769 -4.15 45.35 -11.37
C CYS A 769 -3.56 46.73 -11.02
N ASP A 770 -3.89 47.76 -11.80
CA ASP A 770 -3.45 49.15 -11.58
C ASP A 770 -3.81 49.67 -10.18
N GLY A 771 -5.02 49.37 -9.68
CA GLY A 771 -5.44 49.75 -8.32
C GLY A 771 -4.54 49.13 -7.24
N CYS A 772 -4.22 47.84 -7.36
CA CYS A 772 -3.30 47.19 -6.43
C CYS A 772 -1.86 47.70 -6.56
N GLN A 773 -1.39 48.04 -7.76
CA GLN A 773 -0.04 48.55 -7.97
C GLN A 773 0.14 49.97 -7.42
N ARG A 774 -0.90 50.83 -7.54
CA ARG A 774 -0.86 52.21 -7.02
C ARG A 774 -1.00 52.29 -5.50
N HIS A 775 -1.69 51.34 -4.88
CA HIS A 775 -1.96 51.33 -3.43
C HIS A 775 -1.15 50.30 -2.64
N ALA A 776 -0.24 49.56 -3.29
CA ALA A 776 0.66 48.65 -2.60
C ALA A 776 1.64 49.44 -1.72
N THR A 777 1.60 49.20 -0.41
CA THR A 777 2.66 49.66 0.51
C THR A 777 3.97 48.99 0.12
N LEU A 778 4.98 49.78 -0.21
CA LEU A 778 6.36 49.32 -0.41
C LEU A 778 6.87 48.71 0.91
N HIS A 779 6.71 47.39 1.06
CA HIS A 779 7.27 46.64 2.17
C HIS A 779 8.79 46.49 1.98
N HIS A 780 9.57 47.30 2.70
CA HIS A 780 11.03 47.18 2.78
C HIS A 780 11.50 46.12 3.79
N SER A 781 10.59 45.41 4.45
CA SER A 781 10.93 44.34 5.40
C SER A 781 11.23 43.03 4.66
N PRO A 782 12.35 42.34 4.94
CA PRO A 782 12.59 41.01 4.39
C PRO A 782 11.47 40.05 4.83
N THR A 783 11.05 39.16 3.93
CA THR A 783 10.07 38.09 4.25
C THR A 783 10.60 37.21 5.38
N GLU A 784 10.20 37.49 6.62
CA GLU A 784 10.34 36.53 7.71
C GLU A 784 9.43 35.34 7.46
N ARG A 785 9.97 34.13 7.65
CA ARG A 785 9.21 32.89 7.48
C ARG A 785 8.12 32.85 8.53
N LEU A 786 6.87 32.61 8.10
CA LEU A 786 5.78 32.21 8.99
C LEU A 786 6.25 31.05 9.87
N HIS A 787 6.52 31.34 11.15
CA HIS A 787 6.80 30.31 12.13
C HIS A 787 5.49 29.60 12.46
N SER A 788 5.41 28.29 12.16
CA SER A 788 4.33 27.48 12.69
C SER A 788 4.43 27.51 14.22
N ILE A 789 3.37 27.95 14.89
CA ILE A 789 3.28 27.89 16.34
C ILE A 789 3.07 26.42 16.70
N LEU A 790 4.16 25.69 16.90
CA LEU A 790 4.10 24.32 17.43
C LEU A 790 3.71 24.39 18.91
N SER A 791 2.65 23.66 19.29
CA SER A 791 2.34 23.31 20.67
C SER A 791 2.44 21.79 20.77
N PRO A 792 3.47 21.22 21.40
CA PRO A 792 3.74 19.79 21.34
C PRO A 792 2.84 18.93 22.25
N TRP A 793 2.22 19.51 23.28
CA TRP A 793 1.27 18.82 24.18
C TRP A 793 0.27 19.83 24.81
N PRO A 794 -0.86 19.35 25.41
CA PRO A 794 -1.84 20.21 26.09
C PRO A 794 -1.21 21.10 27.16
N PHE A 795 -1.70 22.34 27.29
CA PHE A 795 -1.32 23.32 28.31
C PHE A 795 0.14 23.81 28.27
N HIS A 796 0.90 23.41 27.25
CA HIS A 796 2.26 23.89 27.00
C HIS A 796 2.28 25.40 26.70
N LYS A 797 1.29 25.88 25.94
CA LYS A 797 1.23 27.26 25.43
C LYS A 797 -0.19 27.81 25.50
N TRP A 798 -0.33 28.97 26.13
CA TRP A 798 -1.62 29.66 26.27
C TRP A 798 -1.60 31.01 25.56
N GLY A 799 -2.72 31.35 24.93
CA GLY A 799 -3.00 32.69 24.40
C GLY A 799 -3.98 33.40 25.31
N ILE A 800 -3.70 34.64 25.68
CA ILE A 800 -4.53 35.41 26.59
C ILE A 800 -4.93 36.71 25.93
N ASP A 801 -6.20 37.03 26.07
CA ASP A 801 -6.82 38.22 25.51
C ASP A 801 -7.85 38.79 26.49
N ILE A 802 -8.17 40.07 26.34
CA ILE A 802 -9.18 40.76 27.15
C ILE A 802 -10.23 41.32 26.20
N LEU A 803 -11.46 40.85 26.37
CA LEU A 803 -12.60 41.30 25.58
C LEU A 803 -13.40 42.34 26.36
N GLY A 804 -13.77 43.43 25.69
CA GLY A 804 -14.66 44.46 26.23
C GLY A 804 -14.22 45.89 25.85
N PRO A 805 -14.89 46.92 26.39
CA PRO A 805 -15.94 46.83 27.41
C PRO A 805 -17.30 46.34 26.85
N PHE A 806 -17.92 45.40 27.56
CA PHE A 806 -19.30 44.94 27.33
C PHE A 806 -20.30 45.76 28.15
N THR A 807 -21.60 45.56 27.91
CA THR A 807 -22.67 46.15 28.74
C THR A 807 -22.50 45.76 30.20
N ILE A 808 -22.72 46.73 31.11
CA ILE A 808 -22.41 46.56 32.54
C ILE A 808 -23.34 45.50 33.15
N ALA A 809 -22.74 44.42 33.66
CA ALA A 809 -23.45 43.35 34.36
C ALA A 809 -23.48 43.59 35.89
N VAL A 810 -24.20 42.73 36.61
CA VAL A 810 -24.28 42.73 38.09
C VAL A 810 -22.86 42.76 38.68
N ARG A 811 -22.62 43.64 39.66
CA ARG A 811 -21.29 43.94 40.27
C ARG A 811 -20.32 44.76 39.40
N GLN A 812 -20.82 45.58 38.47
CA GLN A 812 -20.01 46.49 37.64
C GLN A 812 -19.00 45.77 36.73
N LEU A 813 -19.24 44.49 36.40
CA LEU A 813 -18.40 43.70 35.51
C LEU A 813 -18.62 44.16 34.06
N LYS A 814 -17.52 44.49 33.36
CA LYS A 814 -17.59 45.02 31.99
C LYS A 814 -16.49 44.49 31.06
N PHE A 815 -15.53 43.71 31.55
CA PHE A 815 -14.50 43.08 30.75
C PHE A 815 -14.48 41.57 30.99
N LEU A 816 -13.93 40.81 30.04
CA LEU A 816 -13.75 39.37 30.14
C LEU A 816 -12.29 39.03 29.82
N ILE A 817 -11.57 38.46 30.78
CA ILE A 817 -10.24 37.89 30.53
C ILE A 817 -10.46 36.48 29.97
N VAL A 818 -9.88 36.17 28.82
CA VAL A 818 -10.00 34.86 28.15
C VAL A 818 -8.61 34.29 27.92
N ALA A 819 -8.43 33.02 28.26
CA ALA A 819 -7.22 32.26 27.98
C ALA A 819 -7.55 30.99 27.19
N VAL A 820 -6.82 30.73 26.12
CA VAL A 820 -7.02 29.59 25.23
C VAL A 820 -5.73 28.77 25.10
N ASP A 821 -5.81 27.48 25.39
CA ASP A 821 -4.71 26.55 25.15
C ASP A 821 -4.53 26.30 23.64
N TYR A 822 -3.31 26.43 23.13
CA TYR A 822 -3.04 26.34 21.71
C TYR A 822 -3.23 24.91 21.14
N PHE A 823 -3.03 23.88 21.97
CA PHE A 823 -3.13 22.47 21.56
C PHE A 823 -4.57 21.96 21.60
N SER A 824 -5.19 21.97 22.78
CA SER A 824 -6.53 21.42 23.02
C SER A 824 -7.67 22.36 22.64
N LYS A 825 -7.36 23.66 22.44
CA LYS A 825 -8.37 24.73 22.29
C LYS A 825 -9.28 24.89 23.51
N TRP A 826 -8.85 24.40 24.69
CA TRP A 826 -9.54 24.61 25.95
C TRP A 826 -9.56 26.10 26.33
N ILE A 827 -10.68 26.57 26.86
CA ILE A 827 -10.92 27.99 27.13
C ILE A 827 -11.18 28.17 28.63
N GLU A 828 -10.46 29.09 29.26
CA GLU A 828 -10.74 29.63 30.59
C GLU A 828 -11.13 31.10 30.45
N ALA A 829 -12.22 31.52 31.09
CA ALA A 829 -12.68 32.90 31.00
C ALA A 829 -13.21 33.41 32.34
N GLU A 830 -12.89 34.65 32.69
CA GLU A 830 -13.33 35.28 33.94
C GLU A 830 -13.78 36.74 33.70
N PRO A 831 -15.00 37.10 34.12
CA PRO A 831 -15.47 38.48 34.01
C PRO A 831 -14.86 39.37 35.10
N VAL A 832 -14.42 40.56 34.74
CA VAL A 832 -13.80 41.55 35.66
C VAL A 832 -14.40 42.95 35.48
N ALA A 833 -14.41 43.73 36.58
CA ALA A 833 -14.91 45.11 36.57
C ALA A 833 -13.86 46.10 36.05
N THR A 834 -12.58 45.82 36.30
CA THR A 834 -11.42 46.63 35.90
C THR A 834 -10.31 45.73 35.37
N ILE A 835 -9.57 46.24 34.39
CA ILE A 835 -8.44 45.54 33.74
C ILE A 835 -7.12 46.04 34.36
N SER A 836 -6.79 45.52 35.54
CA SER A 836 -5.51 45.80 36.20
C SER A 836 -4.57 44.59 36.13
N ALA A 837 -3.26 44.84 36.19
CA ALA A 837 -2.25 43.77 36.20
C ALA A 837 -2.44 42.77 37.35
N GLU A 838 -2.89 43.24 38.52
CA GLU A 838 -3.20 42.38 39.66
C GLU A 838 -4.34 41.40 39.37
N LYS A 839 -5.38 41.83 38.64
CA LYS A 839 -6.51 40.98 38.26
C LYS A 839 -6.10 39.94 37.23
N VAL A 840 -5.28 40.30 36.25
CA VAL A 840 -4.71 39.36 35.28
C VAL A 840 -3.81 38.34 35.98
N ARG A 841 -2.97 38.76 36.94
CA ARG A 841 -2.13 37.85 37.73
C ARG A 841 -2.97 36.88 38.57
N ALA A 842 -4.03 37.38 39.21
CA ALA A 842 -4.93 36.53 39.99
C ALA A 842 -5.65 35.49 39.11
N PHE A 843 -6.11 35.89 37.93
CA PHE A 843 -6.71 34.99 36.93
C PHE A 843 -5.71 33.91 36.49
N LEU A 844 -4.50 34.29 36.10
CA LEU A 844 -3.43 33.39 35.68
C LEU A 844 -3.08 32.38 36.77
N TRP A 845 -2.89 32.86 38.00
CA TRP A 845 -2.53 32.02 39.12
C TRP A 845 -3.64 31.01 39.45
N ARG A 846 -4.89 31.49 39.60
CA ARG A 846 -6.01 30.64 40.02
C ARG A 846 -6.49 29.69 38.94
N ASN A 847 -6.68 30.17 37.72
CA ASN A 847 -7.37 29.42 36.68
C ASN A 847 -6.41 28.67 35.74
N ILE A 848 -5.14 29.09 35.64
CA ILE A 848 -4.14 28.40 34.82
C ILE A 848 -3.14 27.65 35.71
N VAL A 849 -2.36 28.35 36.54
CA VAL A 849 -1.24 27.75 37.27
C VAL A 849 -1.69 26.71 38.30
N CYS A 850 -2.65 27.06 39.17
CA CYS A 850 -3.12 26.14 40.22
C CYS A 850 -3.90 24.94 39.67
N ARG A 851 -4.44 25.02 38.44
CA ARG A 851 -5.28 23.96 37.85
C ARG A 851 -4.51 23.06 36.88
N TYR A 852 -3.66 23.65 36.05
CA TYR A 852 -3.02 22.98 34.91
C TYR A 852 -1.48 23.00 34.99
N GLY A 853 -0.91 23.66 35.99
CA GLY A 853 0.54 23.85 36.13
C GLY A 853 1.04 25.13 35.44
N VAL A 854 2.34 25.41 35.61
CA VAL A 854 2.97 26.61 35.03
C VAL A 854 3.11 26.43 33.51
N PRO A 855 2.51 27.30 32.68
CA PRO A 855 2.65 27.21 31.24
C PRO A 855 4.08 27.58 30.83
N GLN A 856 4.61 26.90 29.80
CA GLN A 856 5.98 27.15 29.34
C GLN A 856 6.05 28.42 28.47
N VAL A 857 4.97 28.75 27.76
CA VAL A 857 4.84 29.96 26.95
C VAL A 857 3.49 30.61 27.17
N LEU A 858 3.49 31.91 27.44
CA LEU A 858 2.31 32.76 27.49
C LEU A 858 2.38 33.74 26.33
N VAL A 859 1.33 33.79 25.51
CA VAL A 859 1.20 34.75 24.39
C VAL A 859 0.08 35.72 24.75
N TYR A 860 0.38 37.01 24.72
CA TYR A 860 -0.55 38.09 24.98
C TYR A 860 -0.20 39.28 24.07
N ASP A 861 -1.14 40.19 23.85
CA ASP A 861 -0.88 41.47 23.18
C ASP A 861 -0.10 42.38 24.14
N ASN A 862 0.84 43.21 23.66
CA ASN A 862 1.72 44.04 24.52
C ASN A 862 1.00 45.15 25.33
N GLY A 863 -0.27 44.95 25.72
CA GLY A 863 -1.02 45.83 26.60
C GLY A 863 -0.34 45.99 27.96
N THR A 864 -0.35 47.23 28.47
CA THR A 864 0.28 47.62 29.74
C THR A 864 -0.19 46.81 30.95
N GLN A 865 -1.40 46.27 30.89
CA GLN A 865 -2.00 45.40 31.89
C GLN A 865 -1.32 44.01 32.02
N PHE A 866 -0.49 43.61 31.06
CA PHE A 866 0.30 42.37 31.09
C PHE A 866 1.78 42.62 31.44
N GLY A 867 2.20 43.88 31.53
CA GLY A 867 3.59 44.26 31.78
C GLY A 867 3.91 44.44 33.26
N VAL A 868 4.35 43.38 33.93
CA VAL A 868 5.15 43.48 35.16
C VAL A 868 6.31 42.48 35.08
N GLN A 869 7.53 43.00 34.96
CA GLN A 869 8.78 42.24 35.03
C GLN A 869 8.92 41.60 36.42
N GLU A 870 8.45 40.36 36.59
CA GLU A 870 8.95 39.37 37.56
C GLU A 870 8.09 38.10 37.49
N SER A 871 8.39 37.21 36.54
CA SER A 871 8.17 35.76 36.69
C SER A 871 8.90 35.00 35.58
N ALA A 872 9.50 33.87 35.95
CA ALA A 872 10.42 33.06 35.14
C ALA A 872 9.73 32.28 33.99
N ILE A 873 9.04 32.99 33.10
CA ILE A 873 8.36 32.44 31.92
C ILE A 873 8.91 33.15 30.68
N SER A 874 9.29 32.39 29.65
CA SER A 874 9.78 32.96 28.38
C SER A 874 8.67 33.77 27.71
N VAL A 875 8.79 35.10 27.79
CA VAL A 875 7.85 36.06 27.19
C VAL A 875 8.28 36.29 25.74
N LYS A 876 7.42 35.90 24.79
CA LYS A 876 7.51 36.38 23.40
C LYS A 876 6.33 37.32 23.16
N GLY A 877 6.60 38.63 23.24
CA GLY A 877 5.64 39.64 22.78
C GLY A 877 5.47 39.53 21.28
N SER A 878 4.23 39.54 20.80
CA SER A 878 3.96 39.79 19.38
C SER A 878 4.18 41.27 19.12
N ALA A 879 5.30 41.62 18.48
CA ALA A 879 5.45 42.94 17.89
C ALA A 879 4.42 43.05 16.75
N SER A 880 3.43 43.92 16.95
CA SER A 880 2.52 44.36 15.91
C SER A 880 3.12 45.60 15.25
N GLU A 881 3.78 45.41 14.10
CA GLU A 881 3.86 46.39 13.00
C GLU A 881 3.78 45.65 11.66
#